data_AF-A0A381YCL1-F1
#
_entry.id   AF-A0A381YCL1-F1
#
_cell.length_a   1.000
_cell.length_b   1.000
_cell.length_c   1.000
_cell.angle_alpha   90.00
_cell.angle_beta   90.00
_cell.angle_gamma   90.00
#
_symmetry.space_group_name_H-M   'P 1'
#
loop_
_entity.id
_entity.type
_entity.pdbx_description
1 polymer ?
#
loop_
_entity_poly.entity_id
_entity_poly.type
_entity_poly.pdbx_seq_one_letter_code
_entity_poly.pdbx_strand_id
1 'polypeptide(L)'
;MSVVDYNKSDHIYVRNEKISKFLIIHSGICEVIDNDGNVIRKLRENDFFGLISLFTNASKNYDLISVEDTRIFELDKGDLIELTLKFPNIKKELLNIVNEKIFNPEINAAIGKIAKEVDQKSIDELKKDISWKTLNDSEILFNEGDAGDSCYIVMSGRVEAIKNYGKDNEIILGELKKGDIIGDMALITGEKRSATIKASKLSRLIYISKKSFDKVMYNNPKALMEVSKALINRLKYKDPKDTLNKNIIIGIVSLINDKKTQNFFTTLNNSLQSFGTIENLNEITINLDSDKENLDSDILLENIISNNDFLILHSVDTNNLKWKKNIIKYSDQVIILGDPVKLNNISNEESEIFDNYSKIKPNKFWLVLNHNEDTIIPSKTKKIISIRNGIKTFHVKNNNSNDIRRLARFITKQTIGLTLGGGGAKGFAHYGIYKAMNELNIPIDVIGGTSAGAIIASQIALGYSLNEIININKKVNALKMFKEYGFPYMSLIKSHKVEQAAKISAGDSDIEDLWIPFFAPATDLTNSKLLVFDKGPLWEAIRSSGALPGIVLPHFMDKNIIVDGGLMNNLPVDIMKNNYGGKIICSSCALDKSMKTSITGVPNQFKLLMSKLFDKTNFEKNYHYVPTITDIVFKTSVVASASQINENINMSDLFLELPTSEFGLTEMNDNSMMKLIDLGYEYSKPKLQEFKDTLIL
;
A
#
# COMPACT_ATOMS: atom_id res chain seq x y z
N MET A 1 -33.29 33.44 28.91
CA MET A 1 -32.18 34.40 28.78
C MET A 1 -32.10 35.22 30.05
N SER A 2 -30.92 35.28 30.66
CA SER A 2 -30.58 36.25 31.71
C SER A 2 -30.00 37.51 31.06
N VAL A 3 -30.17 38.66 31.72
CA VAL A 3 -29.51 39.91 31.35
C VAL A 3 -28.43 40.15 32.39
N VAL A 4 -27.19 40.34 31.94
CA VAL A 4 -26.04 40.56 32.83
C VAL A 4 -25.32 41.84 32.40
N ASP A 5 -25.04 42.70 33.37
CA ASP A 5 -24.27 43.92 33.18
C ASP A 5 -22.82 43.67 33.62
N TYR A 6 -21.89 43.97 32.73
CA TYR A 6 -20.44 43.89 32.93
C TYR A 6 -19.86 45.29 32.93
N ASN A 7 -18.99 45.59 33.88
CA ASN A 7 -18.27 46.86 33.92
C ASN A 7 -17.14 46.84 32.90
N LYS A 8 -16.59 48.00 32.56
CA LYS A 8 -15.37 48.11 31.77
C LYS A 8 -14.23 47.25 32.34
N SER A 9 -13.56 46.50 31.46
CA SER A 9 -12.43 45.60 31.73
C SER A 9 -12.79 44.30 32.47
N ASP A 10 -14.07 43.96 32.60
CA ASP A 10 -14.49 42.67 33.13
C ASP A 10 -14.18 41.53 32.13
N HIS A 11 -13.64 40.43 32.66
CA HIS A 11 -13.50 39.19 31.90
C HIS A 11 -14.84 38.47 31.85
N ILE A 12 -15.48 38.49 30.70
CA ILE A 12 -16.75 37.81 30.44
C ILE A 12 -16.52 36.32 30.22
N TYR A 13 -15.41 35.97 29.56
CA TYR A 13 -14.92 34.60 29.45
C TYR A 13 -13.41 34.56 29.58
N VAL A 14 -12.90 33.59 30.33
CA VAL A 14 -11.47 33.35 30.48
C VAL A 14 -11.06 32.15 29.61
N ARG A 15 -9.88 32.25 28.99
CA ARG A 15 -9.26 31.17 28.20
C ARG A 15 -9.30 29.84 28.95
N ASN A 16 -9.49 28.74 28.20
CA ASN A 16 -9.63 27.37 28.72
C ASN A 16 -10.89 27.10 29.57
N GLU A 17 -11.76 28.09 29.80
CA GLU A 17 -13.07 27.82 30.39
C GLU A 17 -14.00 27.17 29.36
N LYS A 18 -14.83 26.24 29.84
CA LYS A 18 -15.84 25.59 29.01
C LYS A 18 -16.97 26.58 28.77
N ILE A 19 -17.13 27.00 27.51
CA ILE A 19 -18.24 27.88 27.12
C ILE A 19 -19.56 27.13 27.27
N SER A 20 -20.33 27.50 28.30
CA SER A 20 -21.63 26.92 28.63
C SER A 20 -22.81 27.81 28.24
N LYS A 21 -22.56 29.07 27.83
CA LYS A 21 -23.57 30.07 27.54
C LYS A 21 -23.41 30.69 26.14
N PHE A 22 -24.54 31.07 25.56
CA PHE A 22 -24.63 31.84 24.33
C PHE A 22 -24.82 33.30 24.72
N LEU A 23 -23.96 34.17 24.22
CA LEU A 23 -23.98 35.59 24.55
C LEU A 23 -24.45 36.41 23.37
N ILE A 24 -25.33 37.37 23.59
CA ILE A 24 -25.70 38.41 22.62
C ILE A 24 -25.43 39.77 23.27
N ILE A 25 -24.60 40.59 22.63
CA ILE A 25 -24.28 41.93 23.11
C ILE A 25 -25.50 42.83 22.87
N HIS A 26 -26.10 43.34 23.95
CA HIS A 26 -27.23 44.25 23.85
C HIS A 26 -26.77 45.71 23.74
N SER A 27 -25.73 46.09 24.47
CA SER A 27 -25.12 47.42 24.40
C SER A 27 -23.69 47.35 24.93
N GLY A 28 -22.79 48.21 24.43
CA GLY A 28 -21.38 48.21 24.80
C GLY A 28 -20.49 47.49 23.77
N ILE A 29 -19.21 47.33 24.10
CA ILE A 29 -18.18 46.73 23.23
C ILE A 29 -17.38 45.69 24.02
N CYS A 30 -17.15 44.54 23.40
CA CYS A 30 -16.22 43.52 23.90
C CYS A 30 -15.10 43.24 22.92
N GLU A 31 -13.96 42.82 23.42
CA GLU A 31 -12.79 42.38 22.66
C GLU A 31 -12.49 40.91 22.91
N VAL A 32 -12.31 40.17 21.81
CA VAL A 32 -11.82 38.78 21.82
C VAL A 32 -10.31 38.84 21.60
N ILE A 33 -9.55 38.35 22.58
CA ILE A 33 -8.09 38.47 22.63
C ILE A 33 -7.46 37.08 22.55
N ASP A 34 -6.45 36.90 21.68
CA ASP A 34 -5.72 35.63 21.54
C ASP A 34 -4.64 35.40 22.62
N ASN A 35 -3.94 34.26 22.50
CA ASN A 35 -2.84 33.87 23.38
C ASN A 35 -1.69 34.89 23.42
N ASP A 36 -1.47 35.63 22.32
CA ASP A 36 -0.38 36.59 22.16
C ASP A 36 -0.82 38.02 22.57
N GLY A 37 -2.06 38.19 23.05
CA GLY A 37 -2.61 39.48 23.48
C GLY A 37 -3.15 40.34 22.34
N ASN A 38 -3.30 39.79 21.13
CA ASN A 38 -3.83 40.52 19.99
C ASN A 38 -5.37 40.47 19.98
N VAL A 39 -5.99 41.59 19.62
CA VAL A 39 -7.44 41.67 19.41
C VAL A 39 -7.81 40.98 18.11
N ILE A 40 -8.39 39.78 18.21
CA ILE A 40 -8.86 38.98 17.07
C ILE A 40 -10.16 39.56 16.50
N ARG A 41 -11.04 40.03 17.39
CA ARG A 41 -12.37 40.51 17.02
C ARG A 41 -12.92 41.48 18.06
N LYS A 42 -13.55 42.56 17.60
CA LYS A 42 -14.40 43.43 18.42
C LYS A 42 -15.86 43.04 18.22
N LEU A 43 -16.60 42.85 19.30
CA LEU A 43 -18.04 42.58 19.32
C LEU A 43 -18.77 43.84 19.73
N ARG A 44 -19.83 44.18 19.00
CA ARG A 44 -20.67 45.36 19.24
C ARG A 44 -22.12 44.94 19.46
N GLU A 45 -22.99 45.90 19.70
CA GLU A 45 -24.44 45.67 19.77
C GLU A 45 -24.95 44.75 18.63
N ASN A 46 -25.74 43.75 19.01
CA ASN A 46 -26.27 42.65 18.20
C ASN A 46 -25.25 41.60 17.71
N ASP A 47 -23.95 41.75 17.99
CA ASP A 47 -23.02 40.63 17.85
C ASP A 47 -23.29 39.56 18.91
N PHE A 48 -22.91 38.34 18.59
CA PHE A 48 -23.04 37.20 19.48
C PHE A 48 -21.73 36.41 19.60
N PHE A 49 -21.58 35.75 20.74
CA PHE A 49 -20.42 34.95 21.12
C PHE A 49 -20.85 33.61 21.71
N GLY A 50 -19.99 32.60 21.60
CA GLY A 50 -20.23 31.27 22.18
C GLY A 50 -21.06 30.30 21.33
N LEU A 51 -21.75 30.75 20.26
CA LEU A 51 -22.60 29.88 19.42
C LEU A 51 -21.85 28.65 18.88
N ILE A 52 -20.64 28.87 18.36
CA ILE A 52 -19.80 27.78 17.82
C ILE A 52 -19.42 26.80 18.92
N SER A 53 -18.91 27.29 20.06
CA SER A 53 -18.49 26.42 21.18
C SER A 53 -19.63 25.67 21.85
N LEU A 54 -20.86 26.19 21.76
CA LEU A 54 -22.06 25.51 22.23
C LEU A 54 -22.44 24.31 21.36
N PHE A 55 -22.25 24.41 20.05
CA PHE A 55 -22.48 23.31 19.11
C PHE A 55 -21.28 22.36 19.07
N THR A 56 -20.05 22.87 18.96
CA THR A 56 -18.83 22.07 18.78
C THR A 56 -18.20 21.55 20.07
N ASN A 57 -18.68 21.96 21.25
CA ASN A 57 -18.12 21.63 22.58
C ASN A 57 -16.62 21.95 22.74
N ALA A 58 -16.02 22.71 21.82
CA ALA A 58 -14.61 23.06 21.83
C ALA A 58 -14.33 24.15 22.89
N SER A 59 -13.36 23.90 23.78
CA SER A 59 -12.73 24.97 24.56
C SER A 59 -11.97 25.89 23.62
N LYS A 60 -12.08 27.21 23.83
CA LYS A 60 -11.39 28.20 23.01
C LYS A 60 -10.25 28.83 23.81
N ASN A 61 -9.14 29.09 23.11
CA ASN A 61 -7.92 29.69 23.64
C ASN A 61 -7.95 31.22 23.50
N TYR A 62 -9.06 31.87 23.86
CA TYR A 62 -9.23 33.32 23.74
C TYR A 62 -9.93 33.86 24.98
N ASP A 63 -9.58 35.07 25.40
CA ASP A 63 -10.31 35.82 26.44
C ASP A 63 -11.38 36.70 25.77
N LEU A 64 -12.51 36.89 26.46
CA LEU A 64 -13.51 37.89 26.09
C LEU A 64 -13.58 38.93 27.20
N ILE A 65 -13.21 40.16 26.88
CA ILE A 65 -13.14 41.26 27.85
C ILE A 65 -14.06 42.39 27.40
N SER A 66 -14.80 42.99 28.32
CA SER A 66 -15.56 44.22 28.05
C SER A 66 -14.60 45.42 27.96
N VAL A 67 -14.77 46.25 26.94
CA VAL A 67 -13.96 47.47 26.73
C VAL A 67 -14.60 48.69 27.39
N GLU A 68 -15.91 48.62 27.61
CA GLU A 68 -16.74 49.61 28.28
C GLU A 68 -17.88 48.89 29.01
N ASP A 69 -18.70 49.62 29.77
CA ASP A 69 -19.84 49.04 30.46
C ASP A 69 -20.79 48.39 29.44
N THR A 70 -20.92 47.07 29.52
CA THR A 70 -21.54 46.24 28.49
C THR A 70 -22.68 45.44 29.09
N ARG A 71 -23.84 45.47 28.43
CA ARG A 71 -25.00 44.65 28.77
C ARG A 71 -25.09 43.47 27.81
N ILE A 72 -25.18 42.26 28.35
CA ILE A 72 -25.18 41.02 27.57
C ILE A 72 -26.41 40.19 27.92
N PHE A 73 -27.09 39.67 26.90
CA PHE A 73 -28.06 38.61 27.06
C PHE A 73 -27.36 37.27 27.05
N GLU A 74 -27.48 36.51 28.14
CA GLU A 74 -26.94 35.15 28.22
C GLU A 74 -28.07 34.12 28.09
N LEU A 75 -27.79 33.04 27.36
CA LEU A 75 -28.67 31.89 27.24
C LEU A 75 -27.88 30.62 27.53
N ASP A 76 -28.35 29.80 28.46
CA ASP A 76 -27.70 28.54 28.79
C ASP A 76 -27.83 27.52 27.65
N LYS A 77 -26.84 26.64 27.54
CA LYS A 77 -26.80 25.57 26.52
C LYS A 77 -28.06 24.71 26.51
N GLY A 78 -28.56 24.33 27.69
CA GLY A 78 -29.76 23.50 27.83
C GLY A 78 -30.98 24.16 27.20
N ASP A 79 -31.19 25.44 27.53
CA ASP A 79 -32.30 26.25 27.03
C ASP A 79 -32.22 26.46 25.51
N LEU A 80 -31.02 26.70 24.97
CA LEU A 80 -30.83 26.84 23.53
C LEU A 80 -31.19 25.54 22.78
N ILE A 81 -30.80 24.39 23.33
CA ILE A 81 -31.14 23.08 22.76
C ILE A 81 -32.66 22.88 22.77
N GLU A 82 -33.33 23.12 23.89
CA GLU A 82 -34.79 23.00 23.99
C GLU A 82 -35.51 23.93 23.00
N LEU A 83 -35.02 25.16 22.84
CA LEU A 83 -35.56 26.15 21.92
C LEU A 83 -35.38 25.73 20.45
N THR A 84 -34.24 25.14 20.09
CA THR A 84 -34.00 24.60 18.75
C THR A 84 -34.81 23.34 18.43
N LEU A 85 -35.17 22.55 19.45
CA LEU A 85 -36.08 21.40 19.30
C LEU A 85 -37.52 21.85 19.11
N LYS A 86 -37.95 22.89 19.84
CA LYS A 86 -39.31 23.44 19.78
C LYS A 86 -39.56 24.26 18.51
N PHE A 87 -38.54 24.93 17.99
CA PHE A 87 -38.63 25.77 16.80
C PHE A 87 -37.55 25.40 15.76
N PRO A 88 -37.82 24.42 14.87
CA PRO A 88 -36.85 23.92 13.90
C PRO A 88 -36.30 25.00 12.93
N ASN A 89 -37.08 26.05 12.67
CA ASN A 89 -36.64 27.18 11.84
C ASN A 89 -35.49 27.96 12.47
N ILE A 90 -35.47 28.09 13.81
CA ILE A 90 -34.39 28.77 14.54
C ILE A 90 -33.11 27.92 14.45
N LYS A 91 -33.23 26.59 14.56
CA LYS A 91 -32.10 25.68 14.33
C LYS A 91 -31.50 25.86 12.93
N LYS A 92 -32.34 25.97 11.91
CA LYS A 92 -31.92 26.17 10.51
C LYS A 92 -31.17 27.49 10.33
N GLU A 93 -31.66 28.58 10.89
CA GLU A 93 -30.99 29.89 10.83
C GLU A 93 -29.68 29.93 11.62
N LEU A 94 -29.63 29.36 12.83
CA LEU A 94 -28.40 29.26 13.60
C LEU A 94 -27.35 28.41 12.90
N LEU A 95 -27.75 27.31 12.27
CA LEU A 95 -26.86 26.49 11.44
C LEU A 95 -26.39 27.24 10.19
N ASN A 96 -27.24 28.06 9.55
CA ASN A 96 -26.83 28.90 8.43
C ASN A 96 -25.75 29.91 8.86
N ILE A 97 -25.92 30.53 10.03
CA ILE A 97 -24.95 31.49 10.59
C ILE A 97 -23.61 30.80 10.94
N VAL A 98 -23.67 29.60 11.51
CA VAL A 98 -22.48 28.76 11.74
C VAL A 98 -21.85 28.37 10.41
N ASN A 99 -22.68 28.08 9.40
CA ASN A 99 -22.27 27.76 8.05
C ASN A 99 -21.57 28.92 7.33
N GLU A 100 -21.99 30.17 7.56
CA GLU A 100 -21.30 31.33 7.00
C GLU A 100 -19.97 31.63 7.71
N LYS A 101 -19.87 31.37 9.03
CA LYS A 101 -18.73 31.77 9.86
C LYS A 101 -17.63 30.70 10.03
N ILE A 102 -17.93 29.40 9.90
CA ILE A 102 -16.93 28.31 9.94
C ILE A 102 -16.34 28.00 8.56
N PHE A 103 -17.10 28.17 7.48
CA PHE A 103 -16.79 27.56 6.19
C PHE A 103 -15.91 28.45 5.30
N ASN A 104 -15.90 29.76 5.55
CA ASN A 104 -15.10 30.72 4.77
C ASN A 104 -13.59 30.39 4.76
N PRO A 105 -12.93 30.05 5.87
CA PRO A 105 -11.51 29.68 5.89
C PRO A 105 -11.18 28.39 5.13
N GLU A 106 -11.97 27.33 5.27
CA GLU A 106 -11.70 26.03 4.62
C GLU A 106 -11.98 26.07 3.12
N ILE A 107 -13.06 26.74 2.70
CA ILE A 107 -13.36 26.99 1.29
C ILE A 107 -12.26 27.87 0.67
N ASN A 108 -11.83 28.93 1.37
CA ASN A 108 -10.71 29.76 0.91
C ASN A 108 -9.41 28.96 0.79
N ALA A 109 -9.12 28.05 1.72
CA ALA A 109 -7.93 27.19 1.67
C ALA A 109 -8.00 26.16 0.53
N ALA A 110 -9.16 25.55 0.30
CA ALA A 110 -9.37 24.59 -0.78
C ALA A 110 -9.31 25.25 -2.16
N ILE A 111 -9.98 26.40 -2.33
CA ILE A 111 -9.94 27.19 -3.57
C ILE A 111 -8.53 27.79 -3.76
N GLY A 112 -7.87 28.26 -2.70
CA GLY A 112 -6.51 28.82 -2.76
C GLY A 112 -5.43 27.80 -3.16
N LYS A 113 -5.62 26.50 -2.89
CA LYS A 113 -4.73 25.43 -3.38
C LYS A 113 -4.84 25.22 -4.89
N ILE A 114 -6.05 25.29 -5.42
CA ILE A 114 -6.36 25.08 -6.84
C ILE A 114 -6.06 26.33 -7.66
N ALA A 115 -6.23 27.50 -7.04
CA ALA A 115 -6.34 28.77 -7.72
C ALA A 115 -5.54 29.84 -6.97
N LYS A 116 -4.23 29.59 -6.80
CA LYS A 116 -3.27 30.49 -6.11
C LYS A 116 -3.28 31.95 -6.61
N GLU A 117 -3.87 32.22 -7.77
CA GLU A 117 -3.96 33.54 -8.39
C GLU A 117 -5.40 33.99 -8.71
N VAL A 118 -6.43 33.35 -8.13
CA VAL A 118 -7.81 33.87 -8.24
C VAL A 118 -7.99 35.03 -7.28
N ASP A 119 -8.50 36.14 -7.78
CA ASP A 119 -8.75 37.32 -6.96
C ASP A 119 -9.87 37.04 -5.93
N GLN A 120 -9.80 37.70 -4.77
CA GLN A 120 -10.73 37.48 -3.67
C GLN A 120 -12.20 37.73 -4.08
N LYS A 121 -12.45 38.65 -5.02
CA LYS A 121 -13.80 38.97 -5.49
C LYS A 121 -14.38 37.80 -6.31
N SER A 122 -13.58 37.15 -7.14
CA SER A 122 -13.97 35.94 -7.85
C SER A 122 -14.23 34.75 -6.91
N ILE A 123 -13.44 34.61 -5.84
CA ILE A 123 -13.70 33.62 -4.78
C ILE A 123 -15.04 33.90 -4.09
N ASP A 124 -15.30 35.16 -3.74
CA ASP A 124 -16.54 35.56 -3.07
C ASP A 124 -17.77 35.45 -3.99
N GLU A 125 -17.59 35.58 -5.30
CA GLU A 125 -18.64 35.25 -6.28
C GLU A 125 -18.89 33.75 -6.39
N LEU A 126 -17.84 32.92 -6.35
CA LEU A 126 -17.95 31.46 -6.40
C LEU A 126 -18.69 30.94 -5.17
N LYS A 127 -18.42 31.51 -3.98
CA LYS A 127 -19.09 31.18 -2.72
C LYS A 127 -20.60 31.36 -2.72
N LYS A 128 -21.16 32.19 -3.61
CA LYS A 128 -22.61 32.41 -3.67
C LYS A 128 -23.37 31.23 -4.28
N ASP A 129 -22.69 30.41 -5.08
CA ASP A 129 -23.29 29.32 -5.86
C ASP A 129 -22.74 27.92 -5.50
N ILE A 130 -21.90 27.80 -4.47
CA ILE A 130 -21.44 26.50 -3.99
C ILE A 130 -22.48 25.81 -3.12
N SER A 131 -22.53 24.47 -3.19
CA SER A 131 -23.30 23.66 -2.26
C SER A 131 -22.50 22.46 -1.79
N TRP A 132 -22.92 21.84 -0.67
CA TRP A 132 -22.27 20.63 -0.16
C TRP A 132 -22.93 19.38 -0.72
N LYS A 133 -22.12 18.38 -1.05
CA LYS A 133 -22.56 17.03 -1.38
C LYS A 133 -21.84 16.05 -0.47
N THR A 134 -22.60 15.32 0.34
CA THR A 134 -22.11 14.17 1.09
C THR A 134 -22.32 12.91 0.26
N LEU A 135 -21.31 12.05 0.23
CA LEU A 135 -21.36 10.71 -0.36
C LEU A 135 -21.07 9.69 0.74
N ASN A 136 -21.96 8.72 0.90
CA ASN A 136 -21.73 7.58 1.77
C ASN A 136 -20.75 6.57 1.14
N ASP A 137 -20.20 5.64 1.93
CA ASP A 137 -19.34 4.58 1.38
C ASP A 137 -20.07 3.85 0.23
N SER A 138 -19.36 3.67 -0.87
CA SER A 138 -19.81 3.02 -2.10
C SER A 138 -20.92 3.73 -2.87
N GLU A 139 -21.32 4.94 -2.45
CA GLU A 139 -22.23 5.80 -3.22
C GLU A 139 -21.52 6.31 -4.49
N ILE A 140 -22.20 6.19 -5.64
CA ILE A 140 -21.70 6.69 -6.93
C ILE A 140 -22.08 8.16 -7.06
N LEU A 141 -21.10 9.01 -7.38
CA LEU A 141 -21.32 10.42 -7.65
C LEU A 141 -21.86 10.66 -9.06
N PHE A 142 -21.23 10.03 -10.06
CA PHE A 142 -21.68 9.98 -11.46
C PHE A 142 -21.01 8.80 -12.19
N ASN A 143 -21.58 8.37 -13.31
CA ASN A 143 -21.06 7.28 -14.12
C ASN A 143 -20.23 7.77 -15.31
N GLU A 144 -19.36 6.89 -15.81
CA GLU A 144 -18.71 7.06 -17.11
C GLU A 144 -19.78 7.24 -18.21
N GLY A 145 -19.57 8.22 -19.08
CA GLY A 145 -20.50 8.54 -20.17
C GLY A 145 -21.64 9.50 -19.81
N ASP A 146 -21.81 9.85 -18.54
CA ASP A 146 -22.75 10.89 -18.11
C ASP A 146 -22.36 12.27 -18.67
N ALA A 147 -23.31 13.22 -18.67
CA ALA A 147 -23.01 14.59 -19.04
C ALA A 147 -22.15 15.31 -17.98
N GLY A 148 -21.24 16.17 -18.42
CA GLY A 148 -20.42 17.03 -17.55
C GLY A 148 -21.07 18.39 -17.31
N ASP A 149 -21.89 18.52 -16.27
CA ASP A 149 -22.61 19.76 -15.91
C ASP A 149 -22.11 20.44 -14.63
N SER A 150 -21.14 19.83 -13.96
CA SER A 150 -20.64 20.22 -12.66
C SER A 150 -19.25 19.68 -12.38
N CYS A 151 -18.53 20.32 -11.46
CA CYS A 151 -17.33 19.76 -10.86
C CYS A 151 -17.42 19.80 -9.34
N TYR A 152 -16.54 19.04 -8.70
CA TYR A 152 -16.54 18.89 -7.26
C TYR A 152 -15.14 19.03 -6.70
N ILE A 153 -15.01 19.57 -5.49
CA ILE A 153 -13.76 19.61 -4.74
C ILE A 153 -13.90 18.71 -3.52
N VAL A 154 -12.97 17.77 -3.34
CA VAL A 154 -12.96 16.92 -2.15
C VAL A 154 -12.52 17.72 -0.95
N MET A 155 -13.40 17.90 0.03
CA MET A 155 -13.07 18.58 1.29
C MET A 155 -12.63 17.59 2.35
N SER A 156 -13.25 16.41 2.35
CA SER A 156 -12.85 15.28 3.17
C SER A 156 -13.35 13.95 2.61
N GLY A 157 -12.78 12.86 3.10
CA GLY A 157 -13.04 11.51 2.59
C GLY A 157 -12.08 11.06 1.49
N ARG A 158 -12.50 10.04 0.73
CA ARG A 158 -11.80 9.47 -0.44
C ARG A 158 -12.81 9.03 -1.48
N VAL A 159 -12.49 9.29 -2.74
CA VAL A 159 -13.33 8.94 -3.89
C VAL A 159 -12.46 8.20 -4.90
N GLU A 160 -12.95 7.13 -5.50
CA GLU A 160 -12.24 6.32 -6.49
C GLU A 160 -12.75 6.65 -7.89
N ALA A 161 -11.83 6.75 -8.85
CA ALA A 161 -12.15 6.81 -10.28
C ALA A 161 -12.04 5.42 -10.90
N ILE A 162 -13.13 4.95 -11.51
CA ILE A 162 -13.28 3.59 -12.03
C ILE A 162 -13.59 3.66 -13.51
N LYS A 163 -12.89 2.87 -14.32
CA LYS A 163 -13.16 2.71 -15.76
C LYS A 163 -13.66 1.33 -16.07
N ASN A 164 -14.71 1.23 -16.87
CA ASN A 164 -15.32 -0.06 -17.21
C ASN A 164 -14.93 -0.47 -18.63
N TYR A 165 -14.21 -1.59 -18.76
CA TYR A 165 -13.79 -2.14 -20.06
C TYR A 165 -14.65 -3.33 -20.55
N GLY A 166 -15.81 -3.58 -19.92
CA GLY A 166 -16.71 -4.68 -20.26
C GLY A 166 -17.33 -5.34 -19.01
N LYS A 167 -18.23 -6.31 -19.21
CA LYS A 167 -19.15 -6.82 -18.16
C LYS A 167 -18.51 -7.24 -16.82
N ASP A 168 -17.21 -7.54 -16.76
CA ASP A 168 -16.53 -7.97 -15.54
C ASP A 168 -15.12 -7.36 -15.34
N ASN A 169 -14.75 -6.28 -16.06
CA ASN A 169 -13.42 -5.65 -15.95
C ASN A 169 -13.53 -4.16 -15.59
N GLU A 170 -13.77 -3.90 -14.30
CA GLU A 170 -13.59 -2.57 -13.71
C GLU A 170 -12.13 -2.37 -13.31
N ILE A 171 -11.52 -1.28 -13.79
CA ILE A 171 -10.16 -0.88 -13.41
C ILE A 171 -10.24 0.41 -12.61
N ILE A 172 -9.73 0.39 -11.38
CA ILE A 172 -9.55 1.61 -10.58
C ILE A 172 -8.39 2.40 -11.19
N LEU A 173 -8.70 3.56 -11.77
CA LEU A 173 -7.72 4.47 -12.37
C LEU A 173 -6.89 5.20 -11.30
N GLY A 174 -7.46 5.42 -10.12
CA GLY A 174 -6.80 6.06 -8.99
C GLY A 174 -7.77 6.57 -7.93
N GLU A 175 -7.21 7.00 -6.79
CA GLU A 175 -7.96 7.65 -5.71
C GLU A 175 -7.84 9.19 -5.78
N LEU A 176 -8.92 9.86 -5.40
CA LEU A 176 -9.08 11.30 -5.24
C LEU A 176 -9.17 11.63 -3.75
N LYS A 177 -8.37 12.60 -3.29
CA LYS A 177 -8.23 13.00 -1.88
C LYS A 177 -8.51 14.49 -1.66
N LYS A 178 -8.51 14.93 -0.40
CA LYS A 178 -8.74 16.33 0.01
C LYS A 178 -7.94 17.32 -0.86
N GLY A 179 -8.66 18.23 -1.51
CA GLY A 179 -8.12 19.24 -2.42
C GLY A 179 -8.17 18.87 -3.90
N ASP A 180 -8.41 17.60 -4.25
CA ASP A 180 -8.54 17.20 -5.64
C ASP A 180 -9.87 17.67 -6.23
N ILE A 181 -9.84 18.01 -7.52
CA ILE A 181 -11.02 18.34 -8.31
C ILE A 181 -11.51 17.10 -9.05
N ILE A 182 -12.82 16.96 -9.12
CA ILE A 182 -13.53 15.86 -9.77
C ILE A 182 -14.43 16.44 -10.86
N GLY A 183 -14.37 15.87 -12.06
CA GLY A 183 -15.29 16.21 -13.15
C GLY A 183 -14.94 17.48 -13.92
N ASP A 184 -13.82 18.11 -13.59
CA ASP A 184 -13.19 19.23 -14.29
C ASP A 184 -12.89 18.94 -15.77
N MET A 185 -12.43 17.72 -16.11
CA MET A 185 -12.17 17.33 -17.50
C MET A 185 -13.38 17.56 -18.39
N ALA A 186 -14.55 17.07 -17.98
CA ALA A 186 -15.77 17.18 -18.77
C ALA A 186 -16.25 18.64 -18.92
N LEU A 187 -15.97 19.50 -17.92
CA LEU A 187 -16.26 20.92 -18.02
C LEU A 187 -15.34 21.64 -19.02
N ILE A 188 -14.05 21.28 -19.03
CA ILE A 188 -13.03 21.95 -19.85
C ILE A 188 -13.04 21.45 -21.30
N THR A 189 -13.16 20.14 -21.51
CA THR A 189 -13.14 19.54 -22.85
C THR A 189 -14.50 19.56 -23.54
N GLY A 190 -15.58 19.66 -22.75
CA GLY A 190 -16.95 19.51 -23.24
C GLY A 190 -17.35 18.06 -23.56
N GLU A 191 -16.47 17.10 -23.29
CA GLU A 191 -16.76 15.67 -23.44
C GLU A 191 -17.64 15.15 -22.29
N LYS A 192 -18.10 13.90 -22.43
CA LYS A 192 -18.80 13.17 -21.36
C LYS A 192 -17.84 12.81 -20.23
N ARG A 193 -18.39 12.43 -19.06
CA ARG A 193 -17.60 11.92 -17.93
C ARG A 193 -16.72 10.75 -18.38
N SER A 194 -15.41 10.84 -18.13
CA SER A 194 -14.40 9.89 -18.62
C SER A 194 -14.23 8.63 -17.78
N ALA A 195 -14.85 8.61 -16.58
CA ALA A 195 -14.81 7.52 -15.62
C ALA A 195 -16.01 7.63 -14.66
N THR A 196 -16.38 6.51 -14.06
CA THR A 196 -17.32 6.47 -12.92
C THR A 196 -16.60 6.91 -11.66
N ILE A 197 -17.23 7.78 -10.87
CA ILE A 197 -16.69 8.24 -9.59
C ILE A 197 -17.52 7.66 -8.46
N LYS A 198 -16.87 6.94 -7.54
CA LYS A 198 -17.51 6.24 -6.43
C LYS A 198 -16.80 6.56 -5.12
N ALA A 199 -17.56 6.88 -4.08
CA ALA A 199 -16.98 7.07 -2.76
C ALA A 199 -16.41 5.75 -2.22
N SER A 200 -15.16 5.78 -1.76
CA SER A 200 -14.54 4.63 -1.08
C SER A 200 -14.70 4.68 0.44
N LYS A 201 -15.09 5.86 0.96
CA LYS A 201 -15.56 6.11 2.33
C LYS A 201 -16.47 7.35 2.36
N LEU A 202 -17.09 7.63 3.51
CA LEU A 202 -17.85 8.85 3.73
C LEU A 202 -17.02 10.06 3.28
N SER A 203 -17.54 10.80 2.30
CA SER A 203 -16.82 11.90 1.66
C SER A 203 -17.70 13.13 1.55
N ARG A 204 -17.11 14.30 1.81
CA ARG A 204 -17.78 15.59 1.73
C ARG A 204 -17.14 16.42 0.65
N LEU A 205 -17.97 16.87 -0.28
CA LEU A 205 -17.55 17.56 -1.48
C LEU A 205 -18.21 18.93 -1.54
N ILE A 206 -17.48 19.90 -2.07
CA ILE A 206 -18.08 21.14 -2.59
C ILE A 206 -18.52 20.86 -4.02
N TYR A 207 -19.78 21.12 -4.32
CA TYR A 207 -20.35 21.14 -5.66
C TYR A 207 -20.20 22.53 -6.27
N ILE A 208 -19.76 22.57 -7.53
CA ILE A 208 -19.66 23.78 -8.34
C ILE A 208 -20.37 23.51 -9.66
N SER A 209 -21.38 24.31 -9.97
CA SER A 209 -22.09 24.19 -11.25
C SER A 209 -21.19 24.61 -12.43
N LYS A 210 -21.42 24.05 -13.62
CA LYS A 210 -20.73 24.50 -14.85
C LYS A 210 -20.85 25.99 -15.07
N LYS A 211 -22.03 26.58 -14.84
CA LYS A 211 -22.27 28.02 -14.99
C LYS A 211 -21.34 28.85 -14.10
N SER A 212 -21.20 28.45 -12.85
CA SER A 212 -20.36 29.15 -11.87
C SER A 212 -18.86 28.92 -12.17
N PHE A 213 -18.49 27.70 -12.56
CA PHE A 213 -17.14 27.37 -13.00
C PHE A 213 -16.73 28.20 -14.23
N ASP A 214 -17.54 28.19 -15.29
CA ASP A 214 -17.29 28.93 -16.52
C ASP A 214 -17.13 30.43 -16.21
N LYS A 215 -18.04 31.01 -15.42
CA LYS A 215 -17.98 32.42 -15.04
C LYS A 215 -16.66 32.79 -14.36
N VAL A 216 -16.17 31.94 -13.45
CA VAL A 216 -14.91 32.17 -12.74
C VAL A 216 -13.73 32.03 -13.69
N MET A 217 -13.72 31.03 -14.56
CA MET A 217 -12.65 30.80 -15.53
C MET A 217 -12.57 31.90 -16.59
N TYR A 218 -13.71 32.40 -17.07
CA TYR A 218 -13.76 33.54 -18.00
C TYR A 218 -13.17 34.81 -17.40
N ASN A 219 -13.48 35.08 -16.13
CA ASN A 219 -12.98 36.26 -15.43
C ASN A 219 -11.53 36.10 -14.94
N ASN A 220 -11.00 34.86 -14.92
CA ASN A 220 -9.67 34.54 -14.41
C ASN A 220 -8.89 33.57 -15.32
N PRO A 221 -8.35 34.04 -16.46
CA PRO A 221 -7.58 33.19 -17.38
C PRO A 221 -6.39 32.46 -16.74
N LYS A 222 -5.78 33.08 -15.71
CA LYS A 222 -4.69 32.47 -14.92
C LYS A 222 -5.15 31.23 -14.15
N ALA A 223 -6.37 31.25 -13.60
CA ALA A 223 -6.95 30.11 -12.90
C ALA A 223 -7.17 28.93 -13.85
N LEU A 224 -7.68 29.20 -15.06
CA LEU A 224 -7.85 28.19 -16.09
C LEU A 224 -6.53 27.52 -16.48
N MET A 225 -5.44 28.31 -16.55
CA MET A 225 -4.10 27.78 -16.82
C MET A 225 -3.61 26.84 -15.71
N GLU A 226 -3.81 27.18 -14.44
CA GLU A 226 -3.41 26.34 -13.31
C GLU A 226 -4.22 25.04 -13.22
N VAL A 227 -5.54 25.11 -13.42
CA VAL A 227 -6.39 23.91 -13.53
C VAL A 227 -5.95 23.03 -14.71
N SER A 228 -5.63 23.64 -15.86
CA SER A 228 -5.13 22.90 -17.03
C SER A 228 -3.78 22.24 -16.77
N LYS A 229 -2.84 22.91 -16.09
CA LYS A 229 -1.56 22.32 -15.68
C LYS A 229 -1.75 21.16 -14.71
N ALA A 230 -2.65 21.29 -13.74
CA ALA A 230 -2.97 20.22 -12.80
C ALA A 230 -3.52 18.98 -13.52
N LEU A 231 -4.42 19.17 -14.50
CA LEU A 231 -4.92 18.10 -15.37
C LEU A 231 -3.82 17.44 -16.20
N ILE A 232 -2.97 18.23 -16.85
CA ILE A 232 -1.86 17.71 -17.67
C ILE A 232 -0.88 16.92 -16.81
N ASN A 233 -0.56 17.40 -15.61
CA ASN A 233 0.29 16.66 -14.68
C ASN A 233 -0.36 15.35 -14.26
N ARG A 234 -1.67 15.34 -13.98
CA ARG A 234 -2.41 14.10 -13.68
C ARG A 234 -2.39 13.10 -14.83
N LEU A 235 -2.41 13.57 -16.08
CA LEU A 235 -2.35 12.71 -17.27
C LEU A 235 -0.93 12.22 -17.58
N LYS A 236 0.10 13.05 -17.36
CA LYS A 236 1.52 12.71 -17.59
C LYS A 236 2.07 11.77 -16.53
N TYR A 237 1.65 11.91 -15.28
CA TYR A 237 2.06 11.07 -14.18
C TYR A 237 1.02 9.98 -13.92
N LYS A 238 1.06 8.93 -14.75
CA LYS A 238 0.56 7.59 -14.37
C LYS A 238 1.46 6.90 -13.33
N ASP A 239 2.55 7.55 -12.95
CA ASP A 239 3.52 7.03 -11.99
C ASP A 239 2.97 7.21 -10.57
N PRO A 240 2.71 6.14 -9.80
CA PRO A 240 2.48 6.19 -8.36
C PRO A 240 3.79 6.51 -7.64
N LYS A 241 4.51 7.55 -8.07
CA LYS A 241 5.72 8.01 -7.38
C LYS A 241 5.31 8.67 -6.08
N ASP A 242 5.43 7.88 -5.01
CA ASP A 242 6.05 8.28 -3.74
C ASP A 242 5.62 9.64 -3.15
N THR A 243 4.34 9.99 -3.21
CA THR A 243 3.80 10.76 -2.09
C THR A 243 3.43 9.76 -1.02
N LEU A 244 4.24 9.69 0.05
CA LEU A 244 3.79 9.21 1.36
C LEU A 244 2.32 9.62 1.48
N ASN A 245 1.43 8.62 1.58
CA ASN A 245 0.02 8.91 1.84
C ASN A 245 -0.01 9.52 3.24
N LYS A 246 0.10 10.84 3.32
CA LYS A 246 -0.05 11.55 4.58
C LYS A 246 -1.51 11.44 4.98
N ASN A 247 -1.72 11.17 6.26
CA ASN A 247 -3.00 11.04 6.92
C ASN A 247 -3.67 9.67 6.66
N ILE A 248 -2.95 8.57 6.90
CA ILE A 248 -3.52 7.20 6.88
C ILE A 248 -4.15 6.89 8.23
N ILE A 249 -5.39 6.41 8.21
CA ILE A 249 -6.08 5.91 9.40
C ILE A 249 -5.92 4.39 9.48
N ILE A 250 -5.20 3.91 10.49
CA ILE A 250 -4.91 2.50 10.75
C ILE A 250 -5.82 2.03 11.89
N GLY A 251 -6.67 1.06 11.63
CA GLY A 251 -7.52 0.43 12.64
C GLY A 251 -6.89 -0.86 13.14
N ILE A 252 -6.84 -1.05 14.45
CA ILE A 252 -6.35 -2.29 15.05
C ILE A 252 -7.51 -2.97 15.78
N VAL A 253 -7.92 -4.12 15.25
CA VAL A 253 -8.94 -4.98 15.84
C VAL A 253 -8.25 -6.24 16.33
N SER A 254 -8.17 -6.40 17.65
CA SER A 254 -7.64 -7.64 18.23
C SER A 254 -8.74 -8.68 18.43
N LEU A 255 -8.48 -9.90 17.96
CA LEU A 255 -9.25 -11.11 18.25
C LEU A 255 -8.64 -11.89 19.44
N ILE A 256 -7.57 -11.37 20.04
CA ILE A 256 -6.92 -11.93 21.22
C ILE A 256 -6.92 -10.86 22.32
N ASN A 257 -7.25 -11.25 23.55
CA ASN A 257 -7.14 -10.33 24.69
C ASN A 257 -5.98 -10.77 25.59
N ASP A 258 -4.75 -10.38 25.24
CA ASP A 258 -3.55 -10.75 25.99
C ASP A 258 -2.43 -9.69 25.92
N LYS A 259 -1.37 -9.92 26.71
CA LYS A 259 -0.16 -9.10 26.77
C LYS A 259 0.53 -8.96 25.40
N LYS A 260 0.35 -9.92 24.48
CA LYS A 260 0.96 -9.86 23.14
C LYS A 260 0.38 -8.72 22.31
N THR A 261 -0.92 -8.42 22.50
CA THR A 261 -1.60 -7.30 21.82
C THR A 261 -1.00 -5.95 22.21
N GLN A 262 -0.72 -5.74 23.51
CA GLN A 262 -0.10 -4.51 24.01
C GLN A 262 1.33 -4.34 23.52
N ASN A 263 2.12 -5.43 23.52
CA ASN A 263 3.48 -5.42 22.98
C ASN A 263 3.49 -5.09 21.48
N PHE A 264 2.58 -5.70 20.72
CA PHE A 264 2.42 -5.44 19.29
C PHE A 264 2.09 -3.97 19.03
N PHE A 265 1.09 -3.42 19.73
CA PHE A 265 0.69 -2.02 19.61
C PHE A 265 1.86 -1.07 19.89
N THR A 266 2.56 -1.26 21.02
CA THR A 266 3.70 -0.43 21.41
C THR A 266 4.81 -0.46 20.36
N THR A 267 5.14 -1.65 19.85
CA THR A 267 6.21 -1.81 18.85
C THR A 267 5.81 -1.22 17.49
N LEU A 268 4.54 -1.36 17.10
CA LEU A 268 4.02 -0.78 15.86
C LEU A 268 4.04 0.74 15.92
N ASN A 269 3.60 1.33 17.03
CA ASN A 269 3.64 2.77 17.25
C ASN A 269 5.07 3.31 17.12
N ASN A 270 6.05 2.68 17.81
CA ASN A 270 7.46 3.06 17.69
C ASN A 270 8.02 2.89 16.27
N SER A 271 7.58 1.86 15.55
CA SER A 271 8.04 1.59 14.18
C SER A 271 7.46 2.58 13.17
N LEU A 272 6.23 3.05 13.38
CA LEU A 272 5.59 4.04 12.50
C LEU A 272 6.16 5.45 12.73
N GLN A 273 6.66 5.76 13.94
CA GLN A 273 7.18 7.08 14.29
C GLN A 273 8.41 7.48 13.46
N SER A 274 9.16 6.52 12.94
CA SER A 274 10.27 6.80 12.02
C SER A 274 9.81 7.29 10.65
N PHE A 275 8.52 7.11 10.30
CA PHE A 275 7.95 7.50 9.02
C PHE A 275 7.13 8.79 9.08
N GLY A 276 6.72 9.26 10.27
CA GLY A 276 5.89 10.46 10.42
C GLY A 276 5.26 10.63 11.80
N THR A 277 4.47 11.69 11.96
CA THR A 277 3.74 11.96 13.21
C THR A 277 2.55 11.01 13.39
N ILE A 278 2.31 10.58 14.63
CA ILE A 278 1.25 9.62 14.96
C ILE A 278 0.39 10.16 16.10
N GLU A 279 -0.93 9.99 15.96
CA GLU A 279 -1.88 10.13 17.05
C GLU A 279 -2.62 8.80 17.31
N ASN A 280 -2.84 8.46 18.57
CA ASN A 280 -3.56 7.24 18.98
C ASN A 280 -4.93 7.61 19.54
N LEU A 281 -6.00 7.09 18.94
CA LEU A 281 -7.37 7.29 19.40
C LEU A 281 -8.04 5.99 19.82
N ASN A 282 -8.89 6.10 20.82
CA ASN A 282 -9.70 5.02 21.38
C ASN A 282 -11.05 5.55 21.88
N GLU A 283 -11.90 4.66 22.34
CA GLU A 283 -13.25 4.97 22.82
C GLU A 283 -13.30 5.93 24.02
N ILE A 284 -12.19 6.13 24.74
CA ILE A 284 -12.08 7.08 25.85
C ILE A 284 -11.67 8.47 25.33
N THR A 285 -10.78 8.52 24.34
CA THR A 285 -10.23 9.78 23.81
C THR A 285 -11.11 10.44 22.76
N ILE A 286 -11.96 9.68 22.06
CA ILE A 286 -12.92 10.22 21.10
C ILE A 286 -14.27 9.48 21.17
N ASN A 287 -15.35 10.26 21.25
CA ASN A 287 -16.70 9.72 21.25
C ASN A 287 -17.26 9.73 19.81
N LEU A 288 -17.24 8.57 19.14
CA LEU A 288 -17.87 8.34 17.83
C LEU A 288 -19.30 7.74 17.96
N ASP A 289 -19.91 7.75 19.15
CA ASP A 289 -21.11 6.95 19.47
C ASP A 289 -22.46 7.49 18.98
N SER A 290 -22.52 8.56 18.19
CA SER A 290 -23.82 9.09 17.77
C SER A 290 -24.31 8.44 16.46
N ASP A 291 -25.39 7.66 16.55
CA ASP A 291 -26.27 7.25 15.43
C ASP A 291 -26.99 8.43 14.73
N LYS A 292 -26.51 9.65 14.95
CA LYS A 292 -26.89 10.88 14.26
C LYS A 292 -25.62 11.46 13.67
N GLU A 293 -25.68 11.83 12.39
CA GLU A 293 -24.67 12.63 11.68
C GLU A 293 -24.31 13.87 12.51
N ASN A 294 -23.38 13.74 13.45
CA ASN A 294 -22.86 14.83 14.24
C ASN A 294 -21.67 15.38 13.47
N LEU A 295 -21.91 16.52 12.83
CA LEU A 295 -20.92 17.35 12.17
C LEU A 295 -19.64 17.54 13.01
N ASP A 296 -19.79 17.56 14.35
CA ASP A 296 -18.72 17.82 15.32
C ASP A 296 -17.68 16.69 15.43
N SER A 297 -18.10 15.43 15.36
CA SER A 297 -17.20 14.27 15.46
C SER A 297 -16.32 14.14 14.22
N ASP A 298 -16.90 14.40 13.05
CA ASP A 298 -16.19 14.33 11.77
C ASP A 298 -15.20 15.49 11.63
N ILE A 299 -15.56 16.71 12.06
CA ILE A 299 -14.65 17.87 12.04
C ILE A 299 -13.49 17.68 13.03
N LEU A 300 -13.75 17.14 14.23
CA LEU A 300 -12.69 16.83 15.20
C LEU A 300 -11.71 15.79 14.61
N LEU A 301 -12.25 14.70 14.04
CA LEU A 301 -11.44 13.67 13.40
C LEU A 301 -10.61 14.27 12.25
N GLU A 302 -11.21 15.12 11.42
CA GLU A 302 -10.52 15.81 10.33
C GLU A 302 -9.38 16.72 10.79
N ASN A 303 -9.57 17.46 11.88
CA ASN A 303 -8.51 18.29 12.46
C ASN A 303 -7.35 17.43 12.93
N ILE A 304 -7.63 16.34 13.65
CA ILE A 304 -6.59 15.41 14.12
C ILE A 304 -5.87 14.76 12.93
N ILE A 305 -6.62 14.31 11.92
CA ILE A 305 -6.10 13.75 10.66
C ILE A 305 -5.21 14.76 9.94
N SER A 306 -5.57 16.05 9.91
CA SER A 306 -4.80 17.07 9.19
C SER A 306 -3.44 17.41 9.84
N ASN A 307 -3.30 17.16 11.14
CA ASN A 307 -2.08 17.47 11.90
C ASN A 307 -1.14 16.26 12.05
N ASN A 308 -1.57 15.07 11.64
CA ASN A 308 -0.83 13.83 11.84
C ASN A 308 -0.67 13.04 10.54
N ASP A 309 0.52 12.50 10.29
CA ASP A 309 0.76 11.63 9.13
C ASP A 309 0.02 10.29 9.28
N PHE A 310 -0.10 9.78 10.51
CA PHE A 310 -0.79 8.54 10.84
C PHE A 310 -1.75 8.70 12.03
N LEU A 311 -2.88 8.02 11.96
CA LEU A 311 -3.85 7.94 13.05
C LEU A 311 -4.16 6.49 13.35
N ILE A 312 -3.90 6.04 14.57
CA ILE A 312 -4.17 4.66 14.98
C ILE A 312 -5.45 4.62 15.81
N LEU A 313 -6.46 3.92 15.31
CA LEU A 313 -7.67 3.60 16.05
C LEU A 313 -7.50 2.23 16.71
N HIS A 314 -7.60 2.17 18.03
CA HIS A 314 -7.55 0.91 18.77
C HIS A 314 -8.63 0.86 19.86
N SER A 315 -8.95 -0.34 20.34
CA SER A 315 -9.86 -0.55 21.47
C SER A 315 -9.05 -0.60 22.77
N VAL A 316 -9.55 0.01 23.85
CA VAL A 316 -9.04 -0.20 25.22
C VAL A 316 -9.79 -1.37 25.86
N ASP A 317 -11.11 -1.39 25.73
CA ASP A 317 -11.98 -2.51 26.06
C ASP A 317 -12.14 -3.41 24.83
N THR A 318 -11.58 -4.61 24.89
CA THR A 318 -11.71 -5.58 23.78
C THR A 318 -13.12 -6.11 23.60
N ASN A 319 -14.04 -5.90 24.54
CA ASN A 319 -15.42 -6.35 24.42
C ASN A 319 -16.35 -5.27 23.83
N ASN A 320 -15.83 -4.06 23.58
CA ASN A 320 -16.60 -2.98 22.99
C ASN A 320 -16.81 -3.21 21.47
N LEU A 321 -17.77 -4.08 21.15
CA LEU A 321 -18.16 -4.42 19.78
C LEU A 321 -18.51 -3.20 18.94
N LYS A 322 -19.22 -2.22 19.54
CA LYS A 322 -19.64 -1.00 18.84
C LYS A 322 -18.42 -0.16 18.41
N TRP A 323 -17.44 -0.02 19.29
CA TRP A 323 -16.18 0.66 18.95
C TRP A 323 -15.39 -0.10 17.89
N LYS A 324 -15.29 -1.44 17.96
CA LYS A 324 -14.65 -2.24 16.91
C LYS A 324 -15.29 -2.04 15.52
N LYS A 325 -16.62 -1.91 15.46
CA LYS A 325 -17.33 -1.55 14.21
C LYS A 325 -16.95 -0.15 13.72
N ASN A 326 -16.81 0.82 14.63
CA ASN A 326 -16.33 2.16 14.29
C ASN A 326 -14.89 2.15 13.77
N ILE A 327 -13.97 1.41 14.39
CA ILE A 327 -12.60 1.22 13.89
C ILE A 327 -12.64 0.79 12.42
N ILE A 328 -13.41 -0.25 12.10
CA ILE A 328 -13.54 -0.75 10.72
C ILE A 328 -14.12 0.31 9.78
N LYS A 329 -15.13 1.05 10.23
CA LYS A 329 -15.81 2.07 9.42
C LYS A 329 -14.86 3.22 9.03
N TYR A 330 -14.11 3.76 9.98
CA TYR A 330 -13.32 4.98 9.78
C TYR A 330 -11.89 4.71 9.27
N SER A 331 -11.35 3.51 9.44
CA SER A 331 -9.98 3.19 9.01
C SER A 331 -9.83 2.99 7.50
N ASP A 332 -8.71 3.50 6.96
CA ASP A 332 -8.25 3.24 5.60
C ASP A 332 -7.68 1.81 5.49
N GLN A 333 -6.98 1.35 6.53
CA GLN A 333 -6.44 0.00 6.66
C GLN A 333 -6.81 -0.59 8.02
N VAL A 334 -7.22 -1.85 8.06
CA VAL A 334 -7.62 -2.56 9.28
C VAL A 334 -6.70 -3.75 9.49
N ILE A 335 -5.94 -3.71 10.58
CA ILE A 335 -5.13 -4.82 11.07
C ILE A 335 -5.99 -5.66 12.02
N ILE A 336 -6.22 -6.90 11.63
CA ILE A 336 -6.86 -7.91 12.45
C ILE A 336 -5.75 -8.70 13.14
N LEU A 337 -5.58 -8.51 14.45
CA LEU A 337 -4.56 -9.23 15.21
C LEU A 337 -5.11 -10.57 15.71
N GLY A 338 -4.40 -11.64 15.39
CA GLY A 338 -4.87 -13.01 15.57
C GLY A 338 -3.84 -13.97 16.13
N ASP A 339 -4.30 -14.95 16.91
CA ASP A 339 -3.46 -16.04 17.40
C ASP A 339 -3.68 -17.24 16.46
N PRO A 340 -2.67 -17.65 15.68
CA PRO A 340 -2.84 -18.73 14.71
C PRO A 340 -3.28 -20.04 15.34
N VAL A 341 -2.99 -20.28 16.64
CA VAL A 341 -3.42 -21.48 17.35
C VAL A 341 -4.92 -21.45 17.64
N LYS A 342 -5.50 -20.26 17.86
CA LYS A 342 -6.91 -20.07 18.24
C LYS A 342 -7.84 -19.84 17.05
N LEU A 343 -7.33 -19.31 15.93
CA LEU A 343 -8.14 -18.87 14.78
C LEU A 343 -8.55 -19.98 13.79
N ASN A 344 -8.73 -21.22 14.28
CA ASN A 344 -9.13 -22.35 13.44
C ASN A 344 -10.56 -22.27 12.89
N ASN A 345 -11.44 -21.49 13.53
CA ASN A 345 -12.82 -21.23 13.14
C ASN A 345 -13.13 -19.73 13.27
N ILE A 346 -14.25 -19.28 12.71
CA ILE A 346 -14.80 -17.93 12.91
C ILE A 346 -15.54 -17.92 14.25
N SER A 347 -15.20 -17.00 15.16
CA SER A 347 -15.92 -16.84 16.43
C SER A 347 -17.22 -16.04 16.24
N ASN A 348 -18.15 -16.11 17.20
CA ASN A 348 -19.38 -15.29 17.14
C ASN A 348 -19.05 -13.79 17.09
N GLU A 349 -18.06 -13.37 17.88
CA GLU A 349 -17.56 -12.00 17.91
C GLU A 349 -17.03 -11.58 16.52
N GLU A 350 -16.24 -12.45 15.89
CA GLU A 350 -15.71 -12.23 14.55
C GLU A 350 -16.84 -12.13 13.50
N SER A 351 -17.85 -12.99 13.60
CA SER A 351 -19.02 -12.93 12.72
C SER A 351 -19.83 -11.64 12.89
N GLU A 352 -19.95 -11.11 14.12
CA GLU A 352 -20.66 -9.86 14.42
C GLU A 352 -19.89 -8.61 13.98
N ILE A 353 -18.56 -8.64 14.06
CA ILE A 353 -17.70 -7.50 13.70
C ILE A 353 -17.65 -7.31 12.18
N PHE A 354 -17.51 -8.40 11.42
CA PHE A 354 -17.25 -8.34 9.98
C PHE A 354 -18.50 -8.50 9.11
N ASP A 355 -19.69 -8.73 9.70
CA ASP A 355 -21.02 -8.84 9.05
C ASP A 355 -21.07 -9.69 7.76
N ASN A 356 -20.08 -10.60 7.58
CA ASN A 356 -19.73 -11.47 6.44
C ASN A 356 -18.41 -11.10 5.72
N TYR A 357 -17.39 -11.94 5.90
CA TYR A 357 -16.07 -11.86 5.26
C TYR A 357 -16.08 -11.80 3.72
N SER A 358 -17.15 -12.27 3.07
CA SER A 358 -17.27 -12.22 1.60
C SER A 358 -17.36 -10.80 1.03
N LYS A 359 -17.80 -9.82 1.84
CA LYS A 359 -17.94 -8.41 1.44
C LYS A 359 -16.70 -7.56 1.74
N ILE A 360 -15.69 -8.15 2.37
CA ILE A 360 -14.47 -7.44 2.74
C ILE A 360 -13.67 -7.07 1.48
N LYS A 361 -13.35 -5.77 1.34
CA LYS A 361 -12.42 -5.29 0.32
C LYS A 361 -11.02 -5.86 0.62
N PRO A 362 -10.40 -6.67 -0.27
CA PRO A 362 -9.20 -7.44 0.03
C PRO A 362 -7.95 -6.59 0.34
N ASN A 363 -7.93 -5.32 -0.06
CA ASN A 363 -6.81 -4.40 0.22
C ASN A 363 -6.96 -3.60 1.52
N LYS A 364 -8.15 -3.56 2.12
CA LYS A 364 -8.41 -2.81 3.36
C LYS A 364 -8.03 -3.59 4.61
N PHE A 365 -8.21 -4.92 4.63
CA PHE A 365 -8.06 -5.73 5.84
C PHE A 365 -6.84 -6.62 5.73
N TRP A 366 -6.00 -6.61 6.77
CA TRP A 366 -4.81 -7.46 6.88
C TRP A 366 -4.89 -8.28 8.15
N LEU A 367 -4.77 -9.60 8.04
CA LEU A 367 -4.70 -10.53 9.15
C LEU A 367 -3.23 -10.67 9.59
N VAL A 368 -2.91 -10.16 10.78
CA VAL A 368 -1.60 -10.30 11.39
C VAL A 368 -1.65 -11.46 12.40
N LEU A 369 -0.96 -12.55 12.07
CA LEU A 369 -0.84 -13.73 12.91
C LEU A 369 0.38 -13.60 13.82
N ASN A 370 0.13 -13.42 15.12
CA ASN A 370 1.14 -13.22 16.14
C ASN A 370 1.56 -14.57 16.76
N HIS A 371 2.66 -15.10 16.26
CA HIS A 371 3.23 -16.38 16.65
C HIS A 371 4.01 -16.29 17.96
N ASN A 372 4.19 -17.42 18.63
CA ASN A 372 5.12 -17.50 19.76
C ASN A 372 6.57 -17.33 19.28
N GLU A 373 7.45 -16.87 20.18
CA GLU A 373 8.87 -16.60 19.89
C GLU A 373 9.64 -17.83 19.39
N ASP A 374 9.27 -19.02 19.86
CA ASP A 374 9.87 -20.31 19.52
C ASP A 374 9.36 -20.90 18.20
N THR A 375 8.40 -20.24 17.54
CA THR A 375 7.85 -20.73 16.27
C THR A 375 8.93 -20.74 15.19
N ILE A 376 9.21 -21.92 14.63
CA ILE A 376 10.23 -22.10 13.60
C ILE A 376 9.67 -21.64 12.24
N ILE A 377 8.54 -22.22 11.81
CA ILE A 377 7.83 -21.88 10.57
C ILE A 377 6.32 -21.84 10.90
N PRO A 378 5.56 -20.86 10.38
CA PRO A 378 4.10 -20.89 10.40
C PRO A 378 3.56 -22.18 9.76
N SER A 379 2.34 -22.56 10.10
CA SER A 379 1.73 -23.72 9.46
C SER A 379 0.21 -23.59 9.45
N LYS A 380 -0.42 -24.30 8.50
CA LYS A 380 -1.89 -24.38 8.36
C LYS A 380 -2.53 -23.02 8.09
N THR A 381 -1.77 -22.04 7.59
CA THR A 381 -2.26 -20.69 7.32
C THR A 381 -3.36 -20.71 6.27
N LYS A 382 -3.24 -21.58 5.25
CA LYS A 382 -4.26 -21.81 4.23
C LYS A 382 -5.67 -22.08 4.80
N LYS A 383 -5.76 -22.84 5.89
CA LYS A 383 -7.05 -23.11 6.56
C LYS A 383 -7.60 -21.86 7.26
N ILE A 384 -6.73 -21.08 7.90
CA ILE A 384 -7.10 -19.85 8.61
C ILE A 384 -7.64 -18.79 7.63
N ILE A 385 -7.01 -18.64 6.47
CA ILE A 385 -7.37 -17.60 5.50
C ILE A 385 -8.55 -17.99 4.61
N SER A 386 -8.69 -19.27 4.26
CA SER A 386 -9.77 -19.73 3.35
C SER A 386 -11.15 -19.50 3.94
N ILE A 387 -11.33 -19.68 5.26
CA ILE A 387 -12.59 -19.38 5.94
C ILE A 387 -12.84 -17.86 6.11
N ARG A 388 -11.81 -17.01 5.94
CA ARG A 388 -11.87 -15.54 6.07
C ARG A 388 -11.78 -14.84 4.70
N ASN A 389 -12.27 -15.48 3.65
CA ASN A 389 -12.27 -14.95 2.27
C ASN A 389 -10.87 -14.57 1.74
N GLY A 390 -9.82 -15.31 2.13
CA GLY A 390 -8.48 -15.17 1.56
C GLY A 390 -7.80 -13.83 1.85
N ILE A 391 -8.05 -13.23 3.02
CA ILE A 391 -7.45 -11.96 3.42
C ILE A 391 -5.91 -12.02 3.42
N LYS A 392 -5.31 -10.92 2.93
CA LYS A 392 -3.99 -10.36 3.31
C LYS A 392 -3.39 -10.91 4.60
N THR A 393 -2.49 -11.90 4.58
CA THR A 393 -1.91 -12.43 5.83
C THR A 393 -0.46 -12.03 6.03
N PHE A 394 -0.13 -11.65 7.25
CA PHE A 394 1.22 -11.30 7.69
C PHE A 394 1.57 -12.09 8.95
N HIS A 395 2.74 -12.71 8.95
CA HIS A 395 3.26 -13.38 10.13
C HIS A 395 4.21 -12.48 10.90
N VAL A 396 4.04 -12.44 12.21
CA VAL A 396 4.97 -11.76 13.13
C VAL A 396 5.29 -12.71 14.27
N LYS A 397 6.54 -12.73 14.73
CA LYS A 397 6.89 -13.35 16.01
C LYS A 397 6.67 -12.35 17.14
N ASN A 398 6.11 -12.82 18.25
CA ASN A 398 5.99 -12.01 19.45
C ASN A 398 7.36 -11.43 19.85
N ASN A 399 7.39 -10.16 20.27
CA ASN A 399 8.60 -9.40 20.60
C ASN A 399 9.65 -9.24 19.48
N ASN A 400 9.38 -9.66 18.23
CA ASN A 400 10.29 -9.41 17.12
C ASN A 400 9.98 -8.06 16.45
N SER A 401 10.75 -7.04 16.80
CA SER A 401 10.57 -5.70 16.23
C SER A 401 10.80 -5.63 14.72
N ASN A 402 11.59 -6.53 14.13
CA ASN A 402 11.86 -6.51 12.69
C ASN A 402 10.62 -6.89 11.87
N ASP A 403 9.83 -7.85 12.35
CA ASP A 403 8.59 -8.26 11.69
C ASP A 403 7.53 -7.14 11.71
N ILE A 404 7.49 -6.39 12.82
CA ILE A 404 6.57 -5.26 13.00
C ILE A 404 7.05 -4.04 12.19
N ARG A 405 8.36 -3.79 12.11
CA ARG A 405 8.93 -2.77 11.21
C ARG A 405 8.64 -3.08 9.74
N ARG A 406 8.71 -4.36 9.34
CA ARG A 406 8.27 -4.78 8.00
C ARG A 406 6.80 -4.41 7.79
N LEU A 407 5.92 -4.78 8.72
CA LEU A 407 4.51 -4.40 8.65
C LEU A 407 4.31 -2.88 8.52
N ALA A 408 5.06 -2.08 9.28
CA ALA A 408 5.05 -0.62 9.16
C ALA A 408 5.44 -0.15 7.75
N ARG A 409 6.50 -0.71 7.15
CA ARG A 409 6.89 -0.43 5.76
C ARG A 409 5.82 -0.84 4.73
N PHE A 410 5.07 -1.92 4.97
CA PHE A 410 3.90 -2.25 4.14
C PHE A 410 2.80 -1.18 4.24
N ILE A 411 2.45 -0.77 5.46
CA ILE A 411 1.42 0.25 5.70
C ILE A 411 1.78 1.56 4.99
N THR A 412 3.04 1.96 5.07
CA THR A 412 3.56 3.20 4.48
C THR A 412 3.95 3.09 3.00
N LYS A 413 3.82 1.89 2.39
CA LYS A 413 4.26 1.57 1.02
C LYS A 413 5.76 1.80 0.77
N GLN A 414 6.57 1.67 1.81
CA GLN A 414 8.04 1.77 1.75
C GLN A 414 8.71 0.39 1.85
N THR A 415 8.07 -0.65 1.31
CA THR A 415 8.61 -2.01 1.31
C THR A 415 9.92 -2.09 0.53
N ILE A 416 10.82 -2.95 1.00
CA ILE A 416 12.05 -3.30 0.29
C ILE A 416 11.88 -4.70 -0.31
N GLY A 417 11.69 -4.74 -1.62
CA GLY A 417 11.50 -5.96 -2.40
C GLY A 417 12.82 -6.49 -2.98
N LEU A 418 13.01 -7.82 -2.94
CA LEU A 418 14.12 -8.50 -3.61
C LEU A 418 13.59 -9.42 -4.72
N THR A 419 14.03 -9.22 -5.96
CA THR A 419 13.69 -10.11 -7.09
C THR A 419 14.92 -10.81 -7.65
N LEU A 420 14.85 -12.13 -7.75
CA LEU A 420 15.97 -12.99 -8.16
C LEU A 420 15.71 -13.63 -9.51
N GLY A 421 16.54 -13.31 -10.50
CA GLY A 421 16.43 -13.87 -11.84
C GLY A 421 16.93 -15.31 -11.93
N GLY A 422 16.46 -16.01 -12.97
CA GLY A 422 16.93 -17.35 -13.30
C GLY A 422 18.38 -17.39 -13.77
N GLY A 423 18.98 -18.58 -13.80
CA GLY A 423 20.39 -18.78 -14.18
C GLY A 423 20.96 -20.17 -13.92
N GLY A 424 20.14 -21.18 -13.63
CA GLY A 424 20.60 -22.52 -13.26
C GLY A 424 21.52 -22.48 -12.03
N ALA A 425 22.61 -23.24 -12.06
CA ALA A 425 23.58 -23.30 -10.96
C ALA A 425 24.21 -21.94 -10.62
N LYS A 426 24.32 -21.01 -11.58
CA LYS A 426 24.81 -19.63 -11.33
C LYS A 426 23.96 -18.89 -10.30
N GLY A 427 22.70 -19.31 -10.12
CA GLY A 427 21.79 -18.76 -9.13
C GLY A 427 22.35 -18.77 -7.71
N PHE A 428 23.25 -19.70 -7.34
CA PHE A 428 23.85 -19.74 -6.00
C PHE A 428 24.52 -18.43 -5.55
N ALA A 429 24.92 -17.57 -6.50
CA ALA A 429 25.44 -16.25 -6.19
C ALA A 429 24.42 -15.32 -5.51
N HIS A 430 23.11 -15.56 -5.68
CA HIS A 430 22.05 -14.81 -4.98
C HIS A 430 22.10 -15.00 -3.46
N TYR A 431 22.58 -16.13 -2.95
CA TYR A 431 22.80 -16.27 -1.49
C TYR A 431 23.91 -15.35 -0.97
N GLY A 432 24.85 -14.94 -1.83
CA GLY A 432 25.84 -13.92 -1.51
C GLY A 432 25.20 -12.55 -1.28
N ILE A 433 24.17 -12.21 -2.07
CA ILE A 433 23.35 -11.01 -1.86
C ILE A 433 22.64 -11.10 -0.51
N TYR A 434 21.99 -12.24 -0.22
CA TYR A 434 21.32 -12.45 1.07
C TYR A 434 22.28 -12.30 2.26
N LYS A 435 23.49 -12.85 2.15
CA LYS A 435 24.57 -12.68 3.15
C LYS A 435 24.93 -11.20 3.35
N ALA A 436 25.12 -10.45 2.25
CA ALA A 436 25.47 -9.03 2.31
C ALA A 436 24.32 -8.18 2.89
N MET A 437 23.08 -8.42 2.49
CA MET A 437 21.90 -7.73 3.03
C MET A 437 21.74 -7.95 4.53
N ASN A 438 21.91 -9.19 5.00
CA ASN A 438 21.86 -9.51 6.43
C ASN A 438 22.95 -8.78 7.22
N GLU A 439 24.19 -8.75 6.73
CA GLU A 439 25.29 -8.04 7.40
C GLU A 439 25.05 -6.52 7.45
N LEU A 440 24.49 -5.97 6.37
CA LEU A 440 24.17 -4.55 6.26
C LEU A 440 22.87 -4.16 6.97
N ASN A 441 22.13 -5.12 7.54
CA ASN A 441 20.78 -4.92 8.11
C ASN A 441 19.79 -4.29 7.11
N ILE A 442 19.89 -4.66 5.84
CA ILE A 442 18.90 -4.27 4.82
C ILE A 442 17.80 -5.33 4.85
N PRO A 443 16.56 -4.98 5.23
CA PRO A 443 15.48 -5.94 5.35
C PRO A 443 15.00 -6.41 3.97
N ILE A 444 14.41 -7.61 3.94
CA ILE A 444 13.69 -8.14 2.78
C ILE A 444 12.23 -8.24 3.20
N ASP A 445 11.41 -7.32 2.72
CA ASP A 445 9.99 -7.26 3.09
C ASP A 445 9.12 -8.12 2.19
N VAL A 446 9.54 -8.29 0.93
CA VAL A 446 8.94 -9.18 -0.06
C VAL A 446 10.06 -9.78 -0.90
N ILE A 447 9.92 -11.04 -1.29
CA ILE A 447 10.89 -11.69 -2.15
C ILE A 447 10.21 -12.45 -3.28
N GLY A 448 10.79 -12.43 -4.48
CA GLY A 448 10.30 -13.24 -5.58
C GLY A 448 11.44 -13.70 -6.46
N GLY A 449 11.23 -14.76 -7.22
CA GLY A 449 12.27 -15.23 -8.10
C GLY A 449 11.82 -16.22 -9.14
N THR A 450 12.60 -16.34 -10.20
CA THR A 450 12.31 -17.21 -11.36
C THR A 450 13.29 -18.37 -11.42
N SER A 451 12.79 -19.59 -11.63
CA SER A 451 13.62 -20.79 -11.79
C SER A 451 14.57 -21.00 -10.60
N ALA A 452 15.89 -20.97 -10.80
CA ALA A 452 16.87 -20.99 -9.72
C ALA A 452 16.65 -19.86 -8.68
N GLY A 453 16.23 -18.68 -9.12
CA GLY A 453 15.86 -17.57 -8.24
C GLY A 453 14.64 -17.89 -7.37
N ALA A 454 13.68 -18.67 -7.86
CA ALA A 454 12.50 -19.08 -7.09
C ALA A 454 12.87 -19.98 -5.92
N ILE A 455 13.78 -20.93 -6.14
CA ILE A 455 14.31 -21.84 -5.10
C ILE A 455 15.01 -21.06 -3.99
N ILE A 456 15.80 -20.07 -4.39
CA ILE A 456 16.58 -19.26 -3.44
C ILE A 456 15.67 -18.34 -2.66
N ALA A 457 14.76 -17.67 -3.37
CA ALA A 457 13.76 -16.80 -2.77
C ALA A 457 12.87 -17.56 -1.78
N SER A 458 12.46 -18.79 -2.09
CA SER A 458 11.62 -19.59 -1.20
C SER A 458 12.33 -19.98 0.09
N GLN A 459 13.61 -20.35 0.02
CA GLN A 459 14.38 -20.72 1.21
C GLN A 459 14.68 -19.52 2.12
N ILE A 460 14.90 -18.34 1.53
CA ILE A 460 15.01 -17.09 2.29
C ILE A 460 13.66 -16.73 2.93
N ALA A 461 12.55 -16.91 2.19
CA ALA A 461 11.20 -16.64 2.68
C ALA A 461 10.76 -17.59 3.80
N LEU A 462 11.25 -18.83 3.81
CA LEU A 462 11.12 -19.79 4.93
C LEU A 462 11.87 -19.35 6.19
N GLY A 463 12.73 -18.32 6.12
CA GLY A 463 13.49 -17.81 7.25
C GLY A 463 14.73 -18.63 7.59
N TYR A 464 15.22 -19.46 6.66
CA TYR A 464 16.43 -20.26 6.90
C TYR A 464 17.70 -19.41 6.95
N SER A 465 18.58 -19.74 7.89
CA SER A 465 19.93 -19.20 7.92
C SER A 465 20.74 -19.68 6.72
N LEU A 466 21.80 -18.94 6.37
CA LEU A 466 22.70 -19.30 5.26
C LEU A 466 23.29 -20.72 5.42
N ASN A 467 23.57 -21.15 6.65
CA ASN A 467 24.09 -22.49 6.94
C ASN A 467 23.05 -23.58 6.68
N GLU A 468 21.79 -23.36 7.08
CA GLU A 468 20.69 -24.29 6.81
C GLU A 468 20.43 -24.40 5.31
N ILE A 469 20.39 -23.25 4.62
CA ILE A 469 20.30 -23.16 3.16
C ILE A 469 21.40 -24.00 2.49
N ILE A 470 22.66 -23.84 2.89
CA ILE A 470 23.78 -24.60 2.32
C ILE A 470 23.58 -26.10 2.55
N ASN A 471 23.16 -26.50 3.74
CA ASN A 471 22.93 -27.92 4.06
C ASN A 471 21.77 -28.53 3.26
N ILE A 472 20.69 -27.78 3.06
CA ILE A 472 19.56 -28.20 2.21
C ILE A 472 20.04 -28.37 0.75
N ASN A 473 20.78 -27.39 0.22
CA ASN A 473 21.28 -27.45 -1.15
C ASN A 473 22.29 -28.60 -1.36
N LYS A 474 23.12 -28.93 -0.36
CA LYS A 474 23.97 -30.14 -0.41
C LYS A 474 23.15 -31.42 -0.54
N LYS A 475 22.05 -31.55 0.22
CA LYS A 475 21.12 -32.69 0.11
C LYS A 475 20.47 -32.76 -1.27
N VAL A 476 20.07 -31.61 -1.83
CA VAL A 476 19.51 -31.51 -3.18
C VAL A 476 20.55 -31.90 -4.25
N ASN A 477 21.78 -31.37 -4.17
CA ASN A 477 22.88 -31.68 -5.08
C ASN A 477 23.20 -33.18 -5.08
N ALA A 478 23.13 -33.85 -3.92
CA ALA A 478 23.37 -35.28 -3.78
C ALA A 478 22.39 -36.15 -4.60
N LEU A 479 21.18 -35.66 -4.90
CA LEU A 479 20.22 -36.38 -5.76
C LEU A 479 20.74 -36.54 -7.19
N LYS A 480 21.61 -35.64 -7.65
CA LYS A 480 22.09 -35.58 -9.04
C LYS A 480 20.93 -35.56 -10.04
N MET A 481 19.97 -34.65 -9.84
CA MET A 481 18.70 -34.61 -10.57
C MET A 481 18.84 -34.53 -12.11
N PHE A 482 19.85 -33.82 -12.61
CA PHE A 482 20.12 -33.73 -14.06
C PHE A 482 20.79 -34.98 -14.67
N LYS A 483 21.12 -35.99 -13.85
CA LYS A 483 21.62 -37.30 -14.30
C LYS A 483 20.53 -38.37 -14.35
N GLU A 484 19.25 -37.98 -14.20
CA GLU A 484 18.10 -38.87 -14.32
C GLU A 484 17.61 -38.99 -15.77
N TYR A 485 18.44 -39.57 -16.62
CA TYR A 485 18.18 -39.65 -18.06
C TYR A 485 16.83 -40.32 -18.37
N GLY A 486 16.03 -39.64 -19.19
CA GLY A 486 14.73 -40.09 -19.69
C GLY A 486 14.79 -40.49 -21.16
N PHE A 487 13.67 -41.01 -21.66
CA PHE A 487 13.46 -41.18 -23.09
C PHE A 487 13.00 -39.84 -23.68
N PRO A 488 13.67 -39.29 -24.72
CA PRO A 488 13.47 -37.92 -25.20
C PRO A 488 12.19 -37.73 -26.04
N TYR A 489 11.05 -38.21 -25.55
CA TYR A 489 9.74 -37.97 -26.17
C TYR A 489 9.12 -36.63 -25.72
N MET A 490 9.20 -36.33 -24.42
CA MET A 490 8.65 -35.10 -23.82
C MET A 490 9.72 -34.27 -23.08
N SER A 491 10.80 -34.90 -22.61
CA SER A 491 11.89 -34.27 -21.87
C SER A 491 13.17 -35.11 -21.92
N LEU A 492 14.33 -34.50 -21.68
CA LEU A 492 15.62 -35.20 -21.59
C LEU A 492 15.80 -35.98 -20.28
N ILE A 493 15.15 -35.55 -19.19
CA ILE A 493 15.19 -36.23 -17.88
C ILE A 493 13.81 -36.63 -17.40
N LYS A 494 13.72 -37.67 -16.55
CA LYS A 494 12.45 -38.20 -16.00
C LYS A 494 11.80 -37.28 -14.94
N SER A 495 12.55 -36.33 -14.38
CA SER A 495 12.09 -35.29 -13.47
C SER A 495 11.57 -35.71 -12.07
N HIS A 496 11.58 -37.00 -11.69
CA HIS A 496 11.21 -37.43 -10.33
C HIS A 496 12.14 -36.81 -9.28
N LYS A 497 13.45 -36.79 -9.58
CA LYS A 497 14.44 -36.18 -8.68
C LYS A 497 14.35 -34.66 -8.62
N VAL A 498 13.84 -34.02 -9.68
CA VAL A 498 13.59 -32.56 -9.68
C VAL A 498 12.42 -32.25 -8.76
N GLU A 499 11.35 -33.04 -8.79
CA GLU A 499 10.24 -32.90 -7.85
C GLU A 499 10.68 -33.19 -6.41
N GLN A 500 11.48 -34.24 -6.19
CA GLN A 500 12.06 -34.52 -4.88
C GLN A 500 12.95 -33.38 -4.39
N ALA A 501 13.76 -32.78 -5.26
CA ALA A 501 14.56 -31.61 -4.94
C ALA A 501 13.68 -30.40 -4.55
N ALA A 502 12.60 -30.14 -5.29
CA ALA A 502 11.64 -29.09 -4.97
C ALA A 502 10.98 -29.30 -3.60
N LYS A 503 10.57 -30.55 -3.29
CA LYS A 503 10.01 -30.93 -1.99
C LYS A 503 11.01 -30.77 -0.84
N ILE A 504 12.28 -31.16 -1.04
CA ILE A 504 13.33 -30.95 -0.03
C ILE A 504 13.59 -29.45 0.20
N SER A 505 13.61 -28.64 -0.87
CA SER A 505 13.82 -27.20 -0.78
C SER A 505 12.66 -26.46 -0.12
N ALA A 506 11.43 -26.90 -0.36
CA ALA A 506 10.21 -26.30 0.17
C ALA A 506 9.89 -26.72 1.61
N GLY A 507 10.31 -27.92 2.02
CA GLY A 507 9.77 -28.55 3.22
C GLY A 507 8.28 -28.91 3.06
N ASP A 508 7.60 -29.06 4.18
CA ASP A 508 6.15 -29.30 4.25
C ASP A 508 5.42 -27.97 4.52
N SER A 509 5.50 -27.05 3.55
CA SER A 509 4.99 -25.69 3.67
C SER A 509 4.17 -25.28 2.46
N ASP A 510 3.09 -24.54 2.70
CA ASP A 510 2.42 -23.74 1.68
C ASP A 510 3.10 -22.35 1.56
N ILE A 511 2.90 -21.63 0.45
CA ILE A 511 3.43 -20.26 0.28
C ILE A 511 2.87 -19.33 1.35
N GLU A 512 1.62 -19.56 1.76
CA GLU A 512 0.94 -18.78 2.79
C GLU A 512 1.55 -18.97 4.18
N ASP A 513 2.41 -19.97 4.39
CA ASP A 513 3.10 -20.21 5.65
C ASP A 513 4.47 -19.49 5.73
N LEU A 514 4.88 -18.72 4.72
CA LEU A 514 6.21 -18.12 4.67
C LEU A 514 6.34 -16.86 5.53
N TRP A 515 7.46 -16.72 6.23
CA TRP A 515 7.74 -15.53 7.06
C TRP A 515 7.81 -14.25 6.23
N ILE A 516 8.27 -14.35 4.99
CA ILE A 516 8.35 -13.24 4.03
C ILE A 516 7.40 -13.56 2.88
N PRO A 517 6.51 -12.63 2.48
CA PRO A 517 5.70 -12.77 1.28
C PRO A 517 6.55 -13.14 0.06
N PHE A 518 6.11 -14.18 -0.64
CA PHE A 518 6.85 -14.82 -1.72
C PHE A 518 6.02 -14.93 -2.99
N PHE A 519 6.66 -14.83 -4.15
CA PHE A 519 6.07 -15.24 -5.41
C PHE A 519 7.08 -15.89 -6.37
N ALA A 520 6.58 -16.75 -7.25
CA ALA A 520 7.35 -17.37 -8.32
C ALA A 520 6.57 -17.37 -9.65
N PRO A 521 7.07 -16.70 -10.70
CA PRO A 521 6.46 -16.80 -12.02
C PRO A 521 6.75 -18.16 -12.67
N ALA A 522 5.79 -18.62 -13.46
CA ALA A 522 5.86 -19.73 -14.39
C ALA A 522 5.14 -19.35 -15.69
N THR A 523 5.32 -20.15 -16.74
CA THR A 523 4.66 -19.91 -18.02
C THR A 523 3.60 -20.96 -18.29
N ASP A 524 2.36 -20.54 -18.52
CA ASP A 524 1.28 -21.40 -18.99
C ASP A 524 1.29 -21.43 -20.53
N LEU A 525 1.80 -22.52 -21.09
CA LEU A 525 1.88 -22.70 -22.55
C LEU A 525 0.50 -22.92 -23.20
N THR A 526 -0.46 -23.46 -22.46
CA THR A 526 -1.81 -23.72 -22.98
C THR A 526 -2.53 -22.42 -23.27
N ASN A 527 -2.43 -21.45 -22.36
CA ASN A 527 -3.12 -20.17 -22.45
C ASN A 527 -2.20 -19.01 -22.88
N SER A 528 -0.92 -19.27 -23.17
CA SER A 528 0.08 -18.27 -23.58
C SER A 528 0.17 -17.08 -22.62
N LYS A 529 0.15 -17.34 -21.31
CA LYS A 529 0.15 -16.31 -20.27
C LYS A 529 1.14 -16.60 -19.15
N LEU A 530 1.54 -15.54 -18.47
CA LEU A 530 2.32 -15.64 -17.24
C LEU A 530 1.40 -16.14 -16.11
N LEU A 531 1.85 -17.16 -15.40
CA LEU A 531 1.23 -17.65 -14.17
C LEU A 531 2.11 -17.23 -13.00
N VAL A 532 1.54 -16.63 -11.96
CA VAL A 532 2.29 -16.25 -10.75
C VAL A 532 1.82 -17.11 -9.60
N PHE A 533 2.74 -17.91 -9.05
CA PHE A 533 2.49 -18.64 -7.81
C PHE A 533 2.77 -17.73 -6.62
N ASP A 534 1.72 -17.36 -5.91
CA ASP A 534 1.74 -16.57 -4.67
C ASP A 534 0.94 -17.24 -3.53
N LYS A 535 0.45 -18.46 -3.77
CA LYS A 535 -0.34 -19.30 -2.84
C LYS A 535 -0.27 -20.77 -3.24
N GLY A 536 -0.62 -21.65 -2.30
CA GLY A 536 -0.63 -23.10 -2.48
C GLY A 536 0.72 -23.75 -2.14
N PRO A 537 0.89 -25.04 -2.48
CA PRO A 537 2.06 -25.80 -2.09
C PRO A 537 3.36 -25.18 -2.60
N LEU A 538 4.31 -24.88 -1.71
CA LEU A 538 5.54 -24.21 -2.10
C LEU A 538 6.38 -25.04 -3.08
N TRP A 539 6.42 -26.36 -2.88
CA TRP A 539 7.16 -27.26 -3.75
C TRP A 539 6.64 -27.24 -5.20
N GLU A 540 5.34 -27.02 -5.38
CA GLU A 540 4.69 -26.94 -6.69
C GLU A 540 5.08 -25.66 -7.43
N ALA A 541 5.15 -24.53 -6.72
CA ALA A 541 5.64 -23.27 -7.27
C ALA A 541 7.11 -23.37 -7.71
N ILE A 542 7.97 -23.95 -6.87
CA ILE A 542 9.38 -24.19 -7.18
C ILE A 542 9.52 -25.12 -8.40
N ARG A 543 8.79 -26.23 -8.41
CA ARG A 543 8.83 -27.25 -9.47
C ARG A 543 8.34 -26.69 -10.82
N SER A 544 7.33 -25.84 -10.80
CA SER A 544 6.74 -25.21 -11.98
C SER A 544 7.66 -24.11 -12.53
N SER A 545 8.13 -23.22 -11.67
CA SER A 545 9.01 -22.11 -12.06
C SER A 545 10.36 -22.58 -12.63
N GLY A 546 10.85 -23.76 -12.22
CA GLY A 546 12.08 -24.40 -12.71
C GLY A 546 11.89 -25.48 -13.79
N ALA A 547 10.71 -25.60 -14.40
CA ALA A 547 10.39 -26.63 -15.39
C ALA A 547 10.92 -26.26 -16.79
N LEU A 548 12.25 -26.26 -16.96
CA LEU A 548 12.90 -25.88 -18.22
C LEU A 548 12.37 -26.69 -19.42
N PRO A 549 11.73 -26.05 -20.43
CA PRO A 549 11.17 -26.73 -21.59
C PRO A 549 12.16 -27.68 -22.25
N GLY A 550 11.72 -28.88 -22.64
CA GLY A 550 12.55 -29.89 -23.33
C GLY A 550 13.61 -30.58 -22.45
N ILE A 551 14.07 -29.97 -21.36
CA ILE A 551 15.01 -30.60 -20.41
C ILE A 551 14.24 -31.31 -19.31
N VAL A 552 13.43 -30.57 -18.56
CA VAL A 552 12.59 -31.03 -17.45
C VAL A 552 11.18 -31.25 -17.99
N LEU A 553 10.48 -32.28 -17.53
CA LEU A 553 9.07 -32.45 -17.87
C LEU A 553 8.28 -31.19 -17.47
N PRO A 554 7.37 -30.71 -18.34
CA PRO A 554 6.39 -29.70 -17.95
C PRO A 554 5.63 -30.16 -16.71
N HIS A 555 5.20 -29.20 -15.91
CA HIS A 555 4.28 -29.48 -14.82
C HIS A 555 2.85 -29.44 -15.35
N PHE A 556 2.10 -30.53 -15.17
CA PHE A 556 0.73 -30.65 -15.67
C PHE A 556 -0.24 -30.29 -14.55
N MET A 557 -0.86 -29.12 -14.63
CA MET A 557 -1.81 -28.61 -13.63
C MET A 557 -3.12 -28.28 -14.31
N ASP A 558 -4.24 -28.84 -13.84
CA ASP A 558 -5.58 -28.55 -14.35
C ASP A 558 -5.70 -28.63 -15.88
N LYS A 559 -5.04 -29.62 -16.50
CA LYS A 559 -4.92 -29.83 -17.96
C LYS A 559 -4.11 -28.75 -18.71
N ASN A 560 -3.50 -27.81 -18.00
CA ASN A 560 -2.56 -26.84 -18.57
C ASN A 560 -1.13 -27.37 -18.51
N ILE A 561 -0.32 -26.91 -19.47
CA ILE A 561 1.09 -27.26 -19.59
C ILE A 561 1.91 -26.10 -19.03
N ILE A 562 2.48 -26.27 -17.84
CA ILE A 562 3.24 -25.25 -17.14
C ILE A 562 4.74 -25.50 -17.31
N VAL A 563 5.48 -24.47 -17.69
CA VAL A 563 6.94 -24.50 -17.86
C VAL A 563 7.62 -23.35 -17.13
N ASP A 564 8.96 -23.35 -17.18
CA ASP A 564 9.82 -22.36 -16.52
C ASP A 564 9.35 -20.91 -16.77
N GLY A 565 9.37 -20.10 -15.71
CA GLY A 565 8.95 -18.70 -15.76
C GLY A 565 9.90 -17.84 -16.59
N GLY A 566 11.16 -18.25 -16.74
CA GLY A 566 12.18 -17.55 -17.51
C GLY A 566 11.82 -17.43 -18.99
N LEU A 567 10.86 -18.22 -19.47
CA LEU A 567 10.30 -18.09 -20.82
C LEU A 567 9.65 -16.72 -21.04
N MET A 568 8.78 -16.28 -20.13
CA MET A 568 8.08 -15.00 -20.26
C MET A 568 8.67 -13.90 -19.39
N ASN A 569 9.14 -14.21 -18.19
CA ASN A 569 9.62 -13.23 -17.23
C ASN A 569 10.76 -13.78 -16.37
N ASN A 570 12.00 -13.63 -16.83
CA ASN A 570 13.19 -14.09 -16.11
C ASN A 570 13.65 -13.14 -14.99
N LEU A 571 13.13 -11.92 -14.91
CA LEU A 571 13.52 -10.91 -13.91
C LEU A 571 12.26 -10.15 -13.43
N PRO A 572 11.49 -10.70 -12.48
CA PRO A 572 10.10 -10.31 -12.25
C PRO A 572 9.91 -9.05 -11.39
N VAL A 573 10.53 -7.95 -11.79
CA VAL A 573 10.45 -6.64 -11.10
C VAL A 573 9.07 -6.01 -11.26
N ASP A 574 8.45 -6.18 -12.42
CA ASP A 574 7.09 -5.73 -12.72
C ASP A 574 6.07 -6.33 -11.73
N ILE A 575 6.16 -7.64 -11.45
CA ILE A 575 5.30 -8.31 -10.45
C ILE A 575 5.50 -7.69 -9.07
N MET A 576 6.76 -7.49 -8.66
CA MET A 576 7.09 -6.86 -7.37
C MET A 576 6.52 -5.44 -7.29
N LYS A 577 6.74 -4.62 -8.31
CA LYS A 577 6.30 -3.22 -8.34
C LYS A 577 4.78 -3.10 -8.33
N ASN A 578 4.09 -3.91 -9.12
CA ASN A 578 2.64 -3.83 -9.27
C ASN A 578 1.89 -4.34 -8.03
N ASN A 579 2.42 -5.37 -7.35
CA ASN A 579 1.71 -6.00 -6.24
C ASN A 579 2.07 -5.42 -4.86
N TYR A 580 3.28 -4.89 -4.70
CA TYR A 580 3.81 -4.48 -3.40
C TYR A 580 4.36 -3.05 -3.38
N GLY A 581 4.92 -2.58 -4.49
CA GLY A 581 5.50 -1.24 -4.58
C GLY A 581 6.79 -1.09 -3.79
N GLY A 582 7.09 0.14 -3.35
CA GLY A 582 8.30 0.46 -2.60
C GLY A 582 9.58 0.40 -3.45
N LYS A 583 10.70 0.15 -2.75
CA LYS A 583 12.06 0.07 -3.28
C LYS A 583 12.38 -1.35 -3.73
N ILE A 584 12.96 -1.53 -4.92
CA ILE A 584 13.21 -2.85 -5.49
C ILE A 584 14.68 -3.06 -5.79
N ILE A 585 15.25 -4.11 -5.19
CA ILE A 585 16.56 -4.66 -5.53
C ILE A 585 16.32 -5.86 -6.45
N CYS A 586 16.96 -5.88 -7.62
CA CYS A 586 16.86 -7.01 -8.54
C CYS A 586 18.25 -7.56 -8.92
N SER A 587 18.35 -8.87 -9.12
CA SER A 587 19.60 -9.51 -9.51
C SER A 587 19.42 -10.52 -10.62
N SER A 588 20.40 -10.60 -11.52
CA SER A 588 20.42 -11.54 -12.63
C SER A 588 21.77 -12.27 -12.72
N CYS A 589 21.70 -13.58 -13.01
CA CYS A 589 22.85 -14.43 -13.35
C CYS A 589 22.83 -14.87 -14.83
N ALA A 590 21.79 -14.52 -15.59
CA ALA A 590 21.53 -15.05 -16.94
C ALA A 590 21.88 -14.09 -18.09
N LEU A 591 22.33 -12.87 -17.79
CA LEU A 591 22.61 -11.84 -18.81
C LEU A 591 23.90 -12.08 -19.61
N ASP A 592 24.51 -13.25 -19.47
CA ASP A 592 25.70 -13.62 -20.21
C ASP A 592 25.46 -13.50 -21.74
N LYS A 593 26.13 -12.50 -22.32
CA LYS A 593 26.05 -12.13 -23.75
C LYS A 593 26.94 -13.02 -24.62
N SER A 594 27.66 -13.99 -24.03
CA SER A 594 28.77 -14.67 -24.69
C SER A 594 28.45 -16.05 -25.27
N MET A 595 27.26 -16.28 -25.87
CA MET A 595 27.08 -17.42 -26.80
C MET A 595 27.66 -17.10 -28.18
N LYS A 596 28.93 -16.65 -28.24
CA LYS A 596 29.65 -16.43 -29.49
C LYS A 596 30.40 -17.71 -29.85
N THR A 597 29.86 -18.47 -30.79
CA THR A 597 30.52 -19.66 -31.34
C THR A 597 31.37 -19.31 -32.56
N SER A 598 32.48 -20.03 -32.77
CA SER A 598 33.29 -19.97 -34.00
C SER A 598 32.76 -20.88 -35.11
N ILE A 599 31.69 -21.64 -34.86
CA ILE A 599 31.07 -22.55 -35.82
C ILE A 599 30.32 -21.74 -36.88
N THR A 600 30.64 -21.98 -38.15
CA THR A 600 29.94 -21.41 -39.32
C THR A 600 29.38 -22.54 -40.20
N GLY A 601 28.22 -22.32 -40.82
CA GLY A 601 27.52 -23.32 -41.62
C GLY A 601 26.92 -24.47 -40.80
N VAL A 602 26.65 -25.61 -41.45
CA VAL A 602 26.11 -26.81 -40.80
C VAL A 602 27.29 -27.67 -40.30
N PRO A 603 27.53 -27.75 -38.98
CA PRO A 603 28.64 -28.54 -38.47
C PRO A 603 28.40 -30.04 -38.66
N ASN A 604 29.44 -30.79 -39.00
CA ASN A 604 29.41 -32.24 -38.92
C ASN A 604 29.46 -32.64 -37.43
N GLN A 605 28.30 -33.03 -36.89
CA GLN A 605 28.13 -33.35 -35.47
C GLN A 605 29.02 -34.52 -35.01
N PHE A 606 29.21 -35.54 -35.85
CA PHE A 606 30.08 -36.68 -35.55
C PHE A 606 31.55 -36.26 -35.47
N LYS A 607 32.02 -35.41 -36.38
CA LYS A 607 33.39 -34.87 -36.36
C LYS A 607 33.62 -34.03 -35.11
N LEU A 608 32.65 -33.20 -34.73
CA LEU A 608 32.73 -32.38 -33.52
C LEU A 608 32.79 -33.25 -32.25
N LEU A 609 31.94 -34.27 -32.16
CA LEU A 609 31.92 -35.21 -31.04
C LEU A 609 33.23 -36.01 -30.93
N MET A 610 33.72 -36.54 -32.06
CA MET A 610 34.99 -37.27 -32.13
C MET A 610 36.18 -36.37 -31.76
N SER A 611 36.25 -35.16 -32.29
CA SER A 611 37.33 -34.21 -31.95
C SER A 611 37.36 -33.84 -30.47
N LYS A 612 36.18 -33.69 -29.83
CA LYS A 612 36.07 -33.45 -28.38
C LYS A 612 36.54 -34.65 -27.53
N LEU A 613 36.36 -35.87 -28.03
CA LEU A 613 36.72 -37.11 -27.32
C LEU A 613 38.20 -37.50 -27.49
N PHE A 614 38.76 -37.32 -28.70
CA PHE A 614 40.06 -37.87 -29.07
C PHE A 614 41.16 -36.82 -29.30
N ASP A 615 40.84 -35.53 -29.42
CA ASP A 615 41.81 -34.45 -29.66
C ASP A 615 41.43 -33.15 -28.90
N LYS A 616 41.36 -33.26 -27.56
CA LYS A 616 40.94 -32.15 -26.68
C LYS A 616 41.76 -30.86 -26.87
N THR A 617 43.06 -30.98 -27.05
CA THR A 617 43.99 -29.86 -27.21
C THR A 617 43.74 -29.07 -28.49
N ASN A 618 43.49 -29.71 -29.63
CA ASN A 618 43.12 -28.98 -30.84
C ASN A 618 41.65 -28.55 -30.82
N PHE A 619 40.78 -29.27 -30.10
CA PHE A 619 39.38 -28.91 -29.94
C PHE A 619 39.22 -27.56 -29.22
N GLU A 620 39.85 -27.40 -28.06
CA GLU A 620 39.80 -26.15 -27.27
C GLU A 620 40.47 -24.97 -28.00
N LYS A 621 41.47 -25.25 -28.84
CA LYS A 621 42.16 -24.23 -29.64
C LYS A 621 41.36 -23.76 -30.86
N ASN A 622 40.60 -24.66 -31.50
CA ASN A 622 39.84 -24.37 -32.72
C ASN A 622 38.38 -23.96 -32.45
N TYR A 623 37.82 -24.37 -31.31
CA TYR A 623 36.45 -24.09 -30.93
C TYR A 623 36.39 -23.44 -29.56
N HIS A 624 36.28 -22.10 -29.54
CA HIS A 624 36.17 -21.34 -28.29
C HIS A 624 34.91 -21.69 -27.48
N TYR A 625 33.78 -21.91 -28.17
CA TYR A 625 32.53 -22.31 -27.56
C TYR A 625 31.68 -23.13 -28.53
N VAL A 626 31.22 -24.30 -28.07
CA VAL A 626 30.30 -25.17 -28.79
C VAL A 626 29.05 -25.34 -27.93
N PRO A 627 27.90 -24.77 -28.32
CA PRO A 627 26.69 -24.87 -27.53
C PRO A 627 26.17 -26.31 -27.52
N THR A 628 25.81 -26.80 -26.34
CA THR A 628 25.10 -28.07 -26.17
C THR A 628 23.61 -27.89 -26.48
N ILE A 629 22.88 -28.99 -26.72
CA ILE A 629 21.40 -28.94 -26.85
C ILE A 629 20.78 -28.25 -25.64
N THR A 630 21.28 -28.54 -24.43
CA THR A 630 20.81 -27.92 -23.19
C THR A 630 21.07 -26.41 -23.15
N ASP A 631 22.21 -25.94 -23.67
CA ASP A 631 22.52 -24.50 -23.74
C ASP A 631 21.58 -23.79 -24.71
N ILE A 632 21.33 -24.38 -25.88
CA ILE A 632 20.43 -23.82 -26.90
C ILE A 632 19.03 -23.71 -26.33
N VAL A 633 18.49 -24.81 -25.79
CA VAL A 633 17.13 -24.87 -25.22
C VAL A 633 16.96 -23.87 -24.06
N PHE A 634 17.98 -23.74 -23.19
CA PHE A 634 17.96 -22.76 -22.12
C PHE A 634 17.95 -21.33 -22.66
N LYS A 635 18.82 -21.01 -23.62
CA LYS A 635 18.89 -19.66 -24.20
C LYS A 635 17.61 -19.30 -24.93
N THR A 636 17.06 -20.20 -25.75
CA THR A 636 15.78 -19.96 -26.44
C THR A 636 14.64 -19.75 -25.47
N SER A 637 14.68 -20.40 -24.30
CA SER A 637 13.67 -20.16 -23.26
C SER A 637 13.75 -18.71 -22.80
N VAL A 638 14.92 -18.19 -22.43
CA VAL A 638 15.02 -16.82 -21.88
C VAL A 638 14.84 -15.71 -22.94
N VAL A 639 14.97 -16.01 -24.24
CA VAL A 639 14.93 -15.00 -25.31
C VAL A 639 13.63 -14.20 -25.36
N ALA A 640 12.46 -14.81 -25.14
CA ALA A 640 11.19 -14.09 -25.17
C ALA A 640 11.07 -13.06 -24.02
N SER A 641 11.70 -13.34 -22.87
CA SER A 641 11.80 -12.37 -21.77
C SER A 641 12.83 -11.25 -22.02
N ALA A 642 13.70 -11.36 -23.04
CA ALA A 642 14.82 -10.44 -23.23
C ALA A 642 14.40 -8.98 -23.50
N SER A 643 13.26 -8.77 -24.17
CA SER A 643 12.71 -7.41 -24.33
C SER A 643 12.22 -6.83 -23.01
N GLN A 644 11.64 -7.67 -22.14
CA GLN A 644 11.09 -7.26 -20.85
C GLN A 644 12.18 -6.98 -19.81
N ILE A 645 13.34 -7.65 -19.90
CA ILE A 645 14.41 -7.49 -18.90
C ILE A 645 14.86 -6.03 -18.78
N ASN A 646 15.03 -5.30 -19.90
CA ASN A 646 15.46 -3.90 -19.84
C ASN A 646 14.40 -3.00 -19.18
N GLU A 647 13.12 -3.24 -19.45
CA GLU A 647 12.02 -2.52 -18.79
C GLU A 647 12.01 -2.82 -17.29
N ASN A 648 12.18 -4.09 -16.90
CA ASN A 648 12.21 -4.51 -15.51
C ASN A 648 13.44 -3.97 -14.76
N ILE A 649 14.61 -3.89 -15.40
CA ILE A 649 15.79 -3.22 -14.83
C ILE A 649 15.49 -1.74 -14.58
N ASN A 650 14.86 -1.06 -15.53
CA ASN A 650 14.50 0.36 -15.40
C ASN A 650 13.45 0.62 -14.30
N MET A 651 12.62 -0.37 -13.97
CA MET A 651 11.65 -0.30 -12.87
C MET A 651 12.29 -0.56 -11.48
N SER A 652 13.50 -1.11 -11.44
CA SER A 652 14.21 -1.38 -10.18
C SER A 652 14.98 -0.17 -9.68
N ASP A 653 15.15 -0.07 -8.35
CA ASP A 653 15.97 0.97 -7.73
C ASP A 653 17.45 0.57 -7.63
N LEU A 654 17.74 -0.73 -7.57
CA LEU A 654 19.09 -1.29 -7.62
C LEU A 654 19.10 -2.56 -8.46
N PHE A 655 19.97 -2.60 -9.48
CA PHE A 655 20.20 -3.77 -10.30
C PHE A 655 21.60 -4.37 -10.07
N LEU A 656 21.65 -5.68 -9.84
CA LEU A 656 22.87 -6.45 -9.56
C LEU A 656 23.09 -7.51 -10.65
N GLU A 657 23.94 -7.19 -11.64
CA GLU A 657 24.40 -8.15 -12.65
C GLU A 657 25.59 -8.95 -12.11
N LEU A 658 25.35 -10.17 -11.64
CA LEU A 658 26.38 -10.96 -10.96
C LEU A 658 27.39 -11.54 -11.97
N PRO A 659 28.71 -11.37 -11.76
CA PRO A 659 29.75 -11.77 -12.71
C PRO A 659 29.99 -13.29 -12.67
N THR A 660 29.03 -14.05 -13.18
CA THR A 660 28.97 -15.52 -13.08
C THR A 660 29.28 -16.23 -14.40
N SER A 661 29.93 -15.53 -15.35
CA SER A 661 30.21 -16.03 -16.70
C SER A 661 31.11 -17.27 -16.72
N GLU A 662 32.04 -17.38 -15.78
CA GLU A 662 33.00 -18.50 -15.68
C GLU A 662 32.37 -19.83 -15.24
N PHE A 663 31.14 -19.81 -14.74
CA PHE A 663 30.47 -20.99 -14.19
C PHE A 663 29.49 -21.61 -15.19
N GLY A 664 29.39 -22.94 -15.22
CA GLY A 664 28.40 -23.64 -16.05
C GLY A 664 26.98 -23.56 -15.48
N LEU A 665 25.96 -23.50 -16.35
CA LEU A 665 24.54 -23.50 -15.94
C LEU A 665 24.12 -24.79 -15.20
N THR A 666 24.80 -25.91 -15.45
CA THR A 666 24.53 -27.21 -14.83
C THR A 666 25.55 -27.59 -13.75
N GLU A 667 26.44 -26.67 -13.36
CA GLU A 667 27.57 -26.92 -12.47
C GLU A 667 27.17 -26.93 -10.98
N MET A 668 26.31 -27.88 -10.60
CA MET A 668 25.72 -27.96 -9.26
C MET A 668 26.57 -28.75 -8.24
N ASN A 669 27.88 -28.48 -8.19
CA ASN A 669 28.75 -29.08 -7.18
C ASN A 669 28.97 -28.13 -5.99
N ASP A 670 29.27 -28.69 -4.82
CA ASP A 670 29.36 -27.93 -3.57
C ASP A 670 30.48 -26.88 -3.58
N ASN A 671 31.59 -27.12 -4.28
CA ASN A 671 32.69 -26.15 -4.39
C ASN A 671 32.27 -24.93 -5.23
N SER A 672 31.64 -25.17 -6.38
CA SER A 672 31.14 -24.10 -7.24
C SER A 672 30.02 -23.31 -6.56
N MET A 673 29.15 -23.98 -5.79
CA MET A 673 28.16 -23.30 -4.94
C MET A 673 28.85 -22.33 -3.97
N MET A 674 29.84 -22.78 -3.18
CA MET A 674 30.52 -21.90 -2.22
C MET A 674 31.22 -20.71 -2.90
N LYS A 675 31.92 -20.94 -4.01
CA LYS A 675 32.56 -19.87 -4.79
C LYS A 675 31.56 -18.85 -5.33
N LEU A 676 30.41 -19.30 -5.82
CA LEU A 676 29.35 -18.43 -6.31
C LEU A 676 28.77 -17.58 -5.17
N ILE A 677 28.57 -18.15 -3.99
CA ILE A 677 28.10 -17.41 -2.79
C ILE A 677 29.09 -16.30 -2.45
N ASP A 678 30.39 -16.60 -2.38
CA ASP A 678 31.41 -15.61 -2.06
C ASP A 678 31.50 -14.52 -3.15
N LEU A 679 31.47 -14.90 -4.42
CA LEU A 679 31.45 -13.97 -5.54
C LEU A 679 30.24 -13.03 -5.51
N GLY A 680 29.04 -13.57 -5.23
CA GLY A 680 27.82 -12.78 -5.12
C GLY A 680 27.89 -11.80 -3.95
N TYR A 681 28.49 -12.20 -2.83
CA TYR A 681 28.68 -11.35 -1.65
C TYR A 681 29.66 -10.21 -1.92
N GLU A 682 30.87 -10.51 -2.42
CA GLU A 682 31.90 -9.50 -2.71
C GLU A 682 31.42 -8.48 -3.76
N TYR A 683 30.67 -8.93 -4.77
CA TYR A 683 30.15 -8.03 -5.81
C TYR A 683 29.03 -7.12 -5.30
N SER A 684 28.13 -7.65 -4.46
CA SER A 684 26.90 -6.95 -4.06
C SER A 684 27.10 -6.03 -2.85
N LYS A 685 27.95 -6.41 -1.89
CA LYS A 685 28.16 -5.66 -0.64
C LYS A 685 28.44 -4.16 -0.84
N PRO A 686 29.40 -3.70 -1.67
CA PRO A 686 29.65 -2.26 -1.83
C PRO A 686 28.45 -1.52 -2.44
N LYS A 687 27.74 -2.12 -3.39
CA LYS A 687 26.55 -1.51 -4.02
C LYS A 687 25.36 -1.43 -3.07
N LEU A 688 25.18 -2.47 -2.25
CA LEU A 688 24.17 -2.50 -1.21
C LEU A 688 24.46 -1.47 -0.10
N GLN A 689 25.73 -1.25 0.22
CA GLN A 689 26.13 -0.21 1.17
C GLN A 689 25.74 1.19 0.68
N GLU A 690 26.00 1.51 -0.57
CA GLU A 690 25.57 2.79 -1.18
C GLU A 690 24.04 2.90 -1.23
N PHE A 691 23.36 1.81 -1.58
CA PHE A 691 21.90 1.78 -1.64
C PHE A 691 21.24 1.97 -0.27
N LYS A 692 21.86 1.45 0.80
CA LYS A 692 21.35 1.55 2.17
C LYS A 692 21.10 2.99 2.60
N ASP A 693 21.95 3.93 2.15
CA ASP A 693 21.84 5.34 2.52
C ASP A 693 20.59 6.01 1.90
N THR A 694 19.96 5.36 0.92
CA THR A 694 18.70 5.81 0.31
C THR A 694 17.44 5.31 1.02
N LEU A 695 17.59 4.38 1.99
CA LEU A 695 16.50 3.70 2.65
C LEU A 695 16.11 4.40 3.96
N ILE A 696 14.81 4.37 4.26
CA ILE A 696 14.26 4.72 5.58
C ILE A 696 14.03 3.40 6.32
N LEU A 697 14.88 3.09 7.30
CA LEU A 697 14.95 1.78 7.99
C LEU A 697 14.33 1.78 9.39
#